data_AF-A0A485KR33-F1
#
_entry.id   AF-A0A485KR33-F1
#
_cell.length_a   1.000
_cell.length_b   1.000
_cell.length_c   1.000
_cell.angle_alpha   90.00
_cell.angle_beta   90.00
_cell.angle_gamma   90.00
#
_symmetry.space_group_name_H-M   'P 1'
#
loop_
_entity.id
_entity.type
_entity.pdbx_description
1 polymer ?
#
loop_
_entity_poly.entity_id
_entity_poly.type
_entity_poly.pdbx_seq_one_letter_code
_entity_poly.pdbx_strand_id
1 'polypeptide(L)'
;MASPRRRLSVLDSTPFILAVVCFDHHMGPEVEFVYPPEEHHDDTAEWQDVKSILPFLALPTRHEVAAEKTTSTCFFFHLPPSNDPDGWKGVAYYDVIDPHGMHLDDATMAKYSRGAIQKSVVVLSKTPYQAYVQVKLQAMAQQFFAQSSFGDFSLLTDLHAALTSMDVASLSQLHVGLPLLSLVHTLDMHMIALLRLLWIEGRIVFYSESPQVVSSHLLAFLSLLPGGYASSSSVVSDVSRYRWGKFGLPLQLVHRSHTFSIEPYLVSTFAVELFRHVDRGFVVGSCDPMCLKIYDTLDAVVDLDAAQVYFHSDRAKAATALGPATIDYFDNICAQTPALEDHTLSIEWVGSDMWIRQQVQLYMENFLTDIATDKPRSSFSFWSSPSHVVAEYDATWLGHWYGTFNYNQWLKGHHTLKTSAQEKSVPPPDAGRAKYTYPNGDVYDGDFDQKQRHGRGKYVVANTGYSYEGEWQRDLRHGQGVLKSMQGMYSGAWVANERCGLGDCTSTTLGSSYRGQWRANVYHGSGRLVQNGLEYEGEFQGGRFEGMGKCTYSKHPDWTRYRGEWKQGLFDGLGTLEMVNSDVYVGEFVAGKRQGQGTLTSSSGDVYTGQWKANYRDGHGRAFSSQSKETKDGLWKRNEMVETKSTEWVIVYANMDKYVGTCQSGRPWGQGICRYANGSVYTGAWVDGLREGLGIFCDHSGRTFEGEWRNSQPWQEKSITPYVDISLGDDDVELVATVPSDGQHVFEYENGDTYTGTFRKGKRHGRGKYVSKLTRHVYDGEWDMDQRHGKGILTSGTSDFIYDGDWVRDTRTGKGTCIIRDAETYTGDWVENRFHGTGIYTDADGHVYDGEFDRGLKHGMGKLTTPSHQVYQGEFFRGEKGGIGICTYPNGDVYTGEWRTNHRHGEGTLLLASGERYVGQWHDNVRQGCGIYTDAKGTTKEGLWSADAPMNGEWHIKFSTGSSYNGECLNGKPHGQGVCKYTNGDVYSGTWEHGVRSGWGVCVFANGDVFEGEWTSNHVSLHGKGTLTLANGTVHAYAQ
;
A
#
# COMPACT_ATOMS: atom_id res chain seq x y z
N MET A 1 21.60 -26.59 -56.47
CA MET A 1 21.23 -27.39 -55.28
C MET A 1 20.82 -26.41 -54.20
N ALA A 2 19.65 -26.58 -53.57
CA ALA A 2 19.19 -25.67 -52.51
C ALA A 2 19.49 -26.29 -51.14
N SER A 3 19.88 -25.46 -50.17
CA SER A 3 20.04 -25.89 -48.78
C SER A 3 18.67 -26.24 -48.16
N PRO A 4 18.57 -27.29 -47.33
CA PRO A 4 17.32 -27.60 -46.64
C PRO A 4 17.00 -26.48 -45.65
N ARG A 5 15.80 -25.86 -45.79
CA ARG A 5 15.23 -25.05 -44.71
C ARG A 5 15.05 -25.97 -43.49
N ARG A 6 15.67 -25.66 -42.36
CA ARG A 6 15.29 -26.29 -41.08
C ARG A 6 13.79 -26.05 -40.87
N ARG A 7 13.03 -27.12 -40.65
CA ARG A 7 11.73 -27.00 -40.00
C ARG A 7 12.02 -26.70 -38.53
N LEU A 8 11.49 -25.58 -38.04
CA LEU A 8 11.41 -25.33 -36.60
C LEU A 8 10.47 -26.38 -36.00
N SER A 9 10.90 -27.04 -34.93
CA SER A 9 10.32 -28.29 -34.45
C SER A 9 9.73 -28.13 -33.06
N VAL A 10 8.52 -27.55 -33.00
CA VAL A 10 7.45 -27.68 -31.96
C VAL A 10 7.78 -27.25 -30.50
N LEU A 11 9.03 -27.32 -30.07
CA LEU A 11 9.52 -26.89 -28.75
C LEU A 11 9.43 -25.37 -28.52
N ASP A 12 9.25 -24.58 -29.58
CA ASP A 12 9.22 -23.10 -29.55
C ASP A 12 7.95 -22.48 -28.91
N SER A 13 7.12 -23.28 -28.21
CA SER A 13 5.77 -22.86 -27.76
C SER A 13 5.64 -22.52 -26.27
N THR A 14 6.58 -22.91 -25.41
CA THR A 14 6.58 -22.54 -23.98
C THR A 14 8.00 -22.15 -23.50
N PRO A 15 8.21 -20.95 -22.94
CA PRO A 15 9.54 -20.48 -22.54
C PRO A 15 9.97 -20.93 -21.12
N PHE A 16 9.14 -21.72 -20.43
CA PHE A 16 9.36 -22.18 -19.05
C PHE A 16 9.01 -23.67 -18.91
N ILE A 17 9.85 -24.40 -18.17
CA ILE A 17 9.54 -25.73 -17.64
C ILE A 17 9.51 -25.61 -16.11
N LEU A 18 8.52 -26.21 -15.45
CA LEU A 18 8.49 -26.39 -14.01
C LEU A 18 8.90 -27.81 -13.62
N ALA A 19 9.52 -27.96 -12.47
CA ALA A 19 9.75 -29.26 -11.84
C ALA A 19 9.58 -29.19 -10.31
N VAL A 20 9.24 -30.31 -9.68
CA VAL A 20 9.40 -30.50 -8.23
C VAL A 20 10.49 -31.53 -8.01
N VAL A 21 11.42 -31.21 -7.13
CA VAL A 21 12.53 -32.07 -6.71
C VAL A 21 12.36 -32.39 -5.24
N CYS A 22 12.57 -33.64 -4.84
CA CYS A 22 12.49 -34.07 -3.44
C CYS A 22 13.68 -34.95 -3.04
N PHE A 23 13.91 -35.11 -1.73
CA PHE A 23 14.90 -36.05 -1.19
C PHE A 23 14.22 -37.28 -0.58
N ASP A 24 14.32 -38.42 -1.26
CA ASP A 24 13.88 -39.72 -0.76
C ASP A 24 15.01 -40.38 0.08
N HIS A 25 14.67 -40.90 1.27
CA HIS A 25 15.68 -41.43 2.20
C HIS A 25 16.26 -42.80 1.81
N HIS A 26 15.69 -43.46 0.79
CA HIS A 26 16.13 -44.73 0.24
C HIS A 26 16.78 -44.57 -1.14
N MET A 27 16.22 -43.69 -1.99
CA MET A 27 16.65 -43.49 -3.38
C MET A 27 17.61 -42.31 -3.57
N GLY A 28 17.59 -41.32 -2.67
CA GLY A 28 18.34 -40.07 -2.81
C GLY A 28 17.50 -38.94 -3.43
N PRO A 29 18.14 -37.93 -4.06
CA PRO A 29 17.44 -36.79 -4.64
C PRO A 29 16.81 -37.17 -5.99
N GLU A 30 15.49 -36.98 -6.14
CA GLU A 30 14.72 -37.35 -7.33
C GLU A 30 13.82 -36.22 -7.85
N VAL A 31 13.38 -36.31 -9.11
CA VAL A 31 12.39 -35.40 -9.71
C VAL A 31 11.00 -36.03 -9.57
N GLU A 32 10.13 -35.39 -8.79
CA GLU A 32 8.79 -35.87 -8.42
C GLU A 32 7.70 -35.45 -9.43
N PHE A 33 7.89 -34.30 -10.08
CA PHE A 33 6.93 -33.71 -11.01
C PHE A 33 7.63 -32.85 -12.08
N VAL A 34 7.05 -32.77 -13.27
CA VAL A 34 7.47 -31.90 -14.39
C VAL A 34 6.21 -31.32 -15.06
N TYR A 35 6.27 -30.05 -15.48
CA TYR A 35 5.20 -29.41 -16.26
C TYR A 35 5.77 -28.47 -17.35
N PRO A 36 5.26 -28.48 -18.60
CA PRO A 36 4.13 -29.27 -19.12
C PRO A 36 4.37 -30.80 -19.10
N PRO A 37 3.30 -31.62 -19.00
CA PRO A 37 3.42 -33.07 -18.98
C PRO A 37 3.84 -33.63 -20.36
N GLU A 38 4.45 -34.81 -20.35
CA GLU A 38 5.29 -35.28 -21.45
C GLU A 38 4.51 -35.98 -22.57
N GLU A 39 4.58 -35.46 -23.81
CA GLU A 39 4.41 -36.26 -25.03
C GLU A 39 5.71 -36.42 -25.84
N HIS A 40 6.68 -35.50 -25.74
CA HIS A 40 7.87 -35.43 -26.63
C HIS A 40 9.22 -35.11 -25.95
N HIS A 41 9.32 -35.01 -24.63
CA HIS A 41 10.57 -34.57 -23.96
C HIS A 41 11.58 -35.70 -23.69
N ASP A 42 11.11 -36.91 -23.38
CA ASP A 42 11.94 -37.97 -22.79
C ASP A 42 12.95 -38.63 -23.77
N ASP A 43 12.67 -38.60 -25.08
CA ASP A 43 13.57 -39.11 -26.13
C ASP A 43 14.81 -38.22 -26.38
N THR A 44 14.94 -37.07 -25.70
CA THR A 44 16.06 -36.14 -25.92
C THR A 44 17.17 -36.32 -24.89
N ALA A 45 18.41 -36.52 -25.37
CA ALA A 45 19.59 -36.66 -24.50
C ALA A 45 19.78 -35.43 -23.59
N GLU A 46 19.52 -34.22 -24.10
CA GLU A 46 19.55 -32.98 -23.33
C GLU A 46 18.64 -33.04 -22.08
N TRP A 47 17.45 -33.66 -22.19
CA TRP A 47 16.51 -33.77 -21.07
C TRP A 47 16.88 -34.89 -20.09
N GLN A 48 17.47 -35.99 -20.56
CA GLN A 48 18.01 -37.03 -19.69
C GLN A 48 19.20 -36.52 -18.85
N ASP A 49 20.11 -35.74 -19.47
CA ASP A 49 21.19 -35.07 -18.76
C ASP A 49 20.63 -34.12 -17.69
N VAL A 50 19.61 -33.30 -18.02
CA VAL A 50 18.94 -32.41 -17.05
C VAL A 50 18.26 -33.20 -15.92
N LYS A 51 17.48 -34.26 -16.21
CA LYS A 51 16.88 -35.13 -15.18
C LYS A 51 17.93 -35.72 -14.23
N SER A 52 19.15 -36.01 -14.73
CA SER A 52 20.23 -36.58 -13.91
C SER A 52 20.98 -35.57 -13.03
N ILE A 53 21.10 -34.29 -13.44
CA ILE A 53 21.89 -33.27 -12.72
C ILE A 53 21.01 -32.35 -11.86
N LEU A 54 19.80 -32.02 -12.32
CA LEU A 54 18.88 -31.09 -11.65
C LEU A 54 18.71 -31.36 -10.14
N PRO A 55 18.55 -32.61 -9.65
CA PRO A 55 18.33 -32.85 -8.23
C PRO A 55 19.52 -32.45 -7.33
N PHE A 56 20.73 -32.41 -7.87
CA PHE A 56 21.95 -32.01 -7.14
C PHE A 56 22.20 -30.49 -7.12
N LEU A 57 21.40 -29.72 -7.86
CA LEU A 57 21.44 -28.25 -7.86
C LEU A 57 20.23 -27.64 -7.18
N ALA A 58 19.06 -28.26 -7.33
CA ALA A 58 17.80 -27.78 -6.74
C ALA A 58 17.67 -28.05 -5.23
N LEU A 59 18.52 -28.91 -4.65
CA LEU A 59 18.54 -29.23 -3.22
C LEU A 59 19.89 -28.81 -2.61
N PRO A 60 19.93 -27.82 -1.70
CA PRO A 60 21.13 -27.46 -0.96
C PRO A 60 21.71 -28.63 -0.16
N THR A 61 23.03 -28.66 0.00
CA THR A 61 23.72 -29.69 0.78
C THR A 61 23.50 -29.50 2.28
N ARG A 62 23.78 -30.55 3.05
CA ARG A 62 23.58 -30.56 4.50
C ARG A 62 24.36 -29.47 5.27
N HIS A 63 25.42 -28.89 4.69
CA HIS A 63 26.13 -27.76 5.32
C HIS A 63 25.39 -26.44 5.11
N GLU A 64 24.92 -26.14 3.89
CA GLU A 64 24.09 -24.96 3.61
C GLU A 64 22.81 -24.95 4.47
N VAL A 65 22.09 -26.08 4.49
CA VAL A 65 20.85 -26.25 5.29
C VAL A 65 21.09 -26.07 6.80
N ALA A 66 22.32 -26.30 7.28
CA ALA A 66 22.67 -26.08 8.69
C ALA A 66 23.05 -24.63 9.00
N ALA A 67 23.42 -23.82 8.00
CA ALA A 67 23.88 -22.45 8.19
C ALA A 67 22.77 -21.40 8.13
N GLU A 68 21.79 -21.56 7.21
CA GLU A 68 20.75 -20.55 6.96
C GLU A 68 19.84 -20.29 8.17
N LYS A 69 19.66 -21.26 9.08
CA LYS A 69 18.78 -21.24 10.28
C LYS A 69 17.28 -21.05 10.00
N THR A 70 16.91 -20.70 8.77
CA THR A 70 15.54 -20.67 8.23
C THR A 70 15.21 -21.97 7.49
N THR A 71 13.93 -22.32 7.40
CA THR A 71 13.48 -23.55 6.71
C THR A 71 13.52 -23.44 5.19
N SER A 72 13.34 -22.23 4.66
CA SER A 72 13.07 -21.98 3.24
C SER A 72 14.06 -20.97 2.63
N THR A 73 14.48 -21.18 1.38
CA THR A 73 15.45 -20.34 0.67
C THR A 73 15.18 -20.32 -0.85
N CYS A 74 15.50 -19.21 -1.53
CA CYS A 74 15.21 -19.04 -2.95
C CYS A 74 16.44 -18.54 -3.73
N PHE A 75 16.96 -19.37 -4.63
CA PHE A 75 18.30 -19.19 -5.21
C PHE A 75 18.36 -19.53 -6.71
N PHE A 76 19.44 -19.11 -7.36
CA PHE A 76 19.64 -19.19 -8.81
C PHE A 76 20.80 -20.11 -9.17
N PHE A 77 20.64 -20.90 -10.24
CA PHE A 77 21.69 -21.77 -10.77
C PHE A 77 21.62 -21.84 -12.31
N HIS A 78 22.65 -22.41 -12.94
CA HIS A 78 22.53 -22.93 -14.31
C HIS A 78 22.75 -24.45 -14.29
N LEU A 79 22.25 -25.15 -15.30
CA LEU A 79 22.53 -26.58 -15.46
C LEU A 79 23.90 -26.78 -16.15
N PRO A 80 24.79 -27.67 -15.64
CA PRO A 80 26.23 -27.48 -15.80
C PRO A 80 26.83 -28.34 -16.91
N PRO A 81 28.00 -27.94 -17.44
CA PRO A 81 28.53 -26.58 -17.52
C PRO A 81 28.09 -25.98 -18.86
N SER A 82 27.12 -25.06 -18.88
CA SER A 82 26.59 -24.52 -20.13
C SER A 82 27.53 -23.45 -20.74
N ASN A 83 28.64 -23.92 -21.31
CA ASN A 83 29.46 -23.14 -22.27
C ASN A 83 28.63 -22.74 -23.53
N ASP A 84 27.46 -23.35 -23.71
CA ASP A 84 26.40 -22.82 -24.56
C ASP A 84 25.60 -21.73 -23.80
N PRO A 85 25.67 -20.45 -24.21
CA PRO A 85 24.88 -19.39 -23.60
C PRO A 85 23.35 -19.55 -23.78
N ASP A 86 22.90 -20.46 -24.66
CA ASP A 86 21.49 -20.88 -24.78
C ASP A 86 21.07 -21.95 -23.75
N GLY A 87 21.96 -22.36 -22.83
CA GLY A 87 21.69 -23.38 -21.80
C GLY A 87 20.59 -23.02 -20.79
N TRP A 88 20.21 -23.98 -19.94
CA TRP A 88 19.12 -23.80 -18.97
C TRP A 88 19.55 -23.03 -17.72
N LYS A 89 18.83 -21.95 -17.41
CA LYS A 89 18.92 -21.17 -16.18
C LYS A 89 17.77 -21.58 -15.27
N GLY A 90 18.08 -21.85 -14.00
CA GLY A 90 17.13 -22.31 -13.00
C GLY A 90 16.93 -21.33 -11.86
N VAL A 91 15.70 -21.30 -11.36
CA VAL A 91 15.34 -20.70 -10.05
C VAL A 91 14.74 -21.81 -9.19
N ALA A 92 15.29 -22.02 -8.01
CA ALA A 92 14.77 -22.95 -7.01
C ALA A 92 14.14 -22.17 -5.86
N TYR A 93 13.01 -22.67 -5.35
CA TYR A 93 12.50 -22.36 -4.02
C TYR A 93 12.49 -23.65 -3.21
N TYR A 94 13.47 -23.78 -2.30
CA TYR A 94 13.68 -24.92 -1.42
C TYR A 94 13.02 -24.70 -0.07
N ASP A 95 12.54 -25.78 0.55
CA ASP A 95 11.97 -25.76 1.91
C ASP A 95 12.19 -27.08 2.66
N VAL A 96 12.17 -26.99 3.99
CA VAL A 96 12.24 -28.13 4.91
C VAL A 96 10.94 -28.21 5.69
N ILE A 97 10.05 -29.10 5.25
CA ILE A 97 8.66 -29.19 5.66
C ILE A 97 8.52 -30.24 6.78
N ASP A 98 7.81 -29.88 7.86
CA ASP A 98 7.44 -30.81 8.92
C ASP A 98 6.21 -31.65 8.49
N PRO A 99 6.29 -32.99 8.42
CA PRO A 99 5.14 -33.85 8.11
C PRO A 99 4.07 -33.90 9.22
N HIS A 100 4.33 -33.39 10.43
CA HIS A 100 3.40 -33.43 11.55
C HIS A 100 2.14 -32.57 11.30
N GLY A 101 1.05 -33.26 10.91
CA GLY A 101 -0.25 -32.65 10.62
C GLY A 101 -0.68 -32.76 9.15
N MET A 102 0.19 -33.28 8.28
CA MET A 102 -0.14 -33.55 6.87
C MET A 102 -0.95 -34.84 6.71
N HIS A 103 -1.81 -34.89 5.71
CA HIS A 103 -2.62 -36.08 5.34
C HIS A 103 -1.89 -36.91 4.27
N LEU A 104 -0.76 -37.50 4.67
CA LEU A 104 0.06 -38.37 3.82
C LEU A 104 -0.29 -39.85 4.06
N ASP A 105 -0.15 -40.69 3.03
CA ASP A 105 -0.35 -42.14 3.15
C ASP A 105 0.89 -42.86 3.72
N ASP A 106 0.71 -44.11 4.16
CA ASP A 106 1.78 -44.91 4.78
C ASP A 106 2.99 -45.12 3.84
N ALA A 107 2.76 -45.16 2.53
CA ALA A 107 3.83 -45.32 1.53
C ALA A 107 4.66 -44.04 1.38
N THR A 108 4.00 -42.89 1.36
CA THR A 108 4.64 -41.56 1.33
C THR A 108 5.37 -41.31 2.65
N MET A 109 4.77 -41.62 3.80
CA MET A 109 5.42 -41.50 5.11
C MET A 109 6.66 -42.38 5.23
N ALA A 110 6.69 -43.56 4.61
CA ALA A 110 7.86 -44.44 4.60
C ALA A 110 9.08 -43.79 3.88
N LYS A 111 8.87 -43.03 2.80
CA LYS A 111 9.94 -42.28 2.10
C LYS A 111 10.64 -41.26 3.00
N TYR A 112 9.94 -40.71 3.98
CA TYR A 112 10.38 -39.57 4.81
C TYR A 112 10.74 -39.97 6.25
N SER A 113 11.38 -41.14 6.39
CA SER A 113 11.73 -41.84 7.64
C SER A 113 12.61 -41.08 8.66
N ARG A 114 12.98 -39.82 8.40
CA ARG A 114 13.75 -38.95 9.33
C ARG A 114 12.96 -37.79 9.93
N GLY A 115 11.66 -37.68 9.66
CA GLY A 115 10.78 -36.69 10.30
C GLY A 115 10.86 -35.27 9.75
N ALA A 116 11.44 -35.10 8.56
CA ALA A 116 11.40 -33.86 7.79
C ALA A 116 11.38 -34.19 6.29
N ILE A 117 10.69 -33.36 5.51
CA ILE A 117 10.54 -33.50 4.05
C ILE A 117 11.30 -32.37 3.39
N GLN A 118 12.31 -32.70 2.58
CA GLN A 118 13.11 -31.72 1.83
C GLN A 118 12.63 -31.68 0.39
N LYS A 119 12.16 -30.51 -0.08
CA LYS A 119 11.66 -30.30 -1.44
C LYS A 119 12.10 -28.97 -2.01
N SER A 120 12.15 -28.89 -3.35
CA SER A 120 12.28 -27.63 -4.08
C SER A 120 11.29 -27.59 -5.25
N VAL A 121 10.59 -26.46 -5.40
CA VAL A 121 9.91 -26.12 -6.66
C VAL A 121 10.91 -25.39 -7.54
N VAL A 122 11.05 -25.82 -8.79
CA VAL A 122 12.01 -25.26 -9.75
C VAL A 122 11.29 -24.71 -10.97
N VAL A 123 11.78 -23.58 -11.48
CA VAL A 123 11.45 -23.08 -12.83
C VAL A 123 12.74 -23.00 -13.64
N LEU A 124 12.74 -23.60 -14.83
CA LEU A 124 13.83 -23.55 -15.80
C LEU A 124 13.43 -22.69 -17.02
N SER A 125 14.36 -21.89 -17.53
CA SER A 125 14.22 -21.20 -18.83
C SER A 125 15.56 -21.09 -19.55
N LYS A 126 15.54 -21.03 -20.89
CA LYS A 126 16.74 -20.72 -21.70
C LYS A 126 17.05 -19.21 -21.76
N THR A 127 16.12 -18.36 -21.34
CA THR A 127 16.27 -16.90 -21.27
C THR A 127 16.48 -16.47 -19.79
N PRO A 128 17.33 -15.46 -19.47
CA PRO A 128 17.67 -15.11 -18.09
C PRO A 128 16.55 -14.33 -17.37
N TYR A 129 15.39 -14.97 -17.16
CA TYR A 129 14.24 -14.39 -16.45
C TYR A 129 14.29 -14.57 -14.93
N GLN A 130 15.45 -14.93 -14.35
CA GLN A 130 15.54 -15.43 -12.97
C GLN A 130 14.86 -14.52 -11.92
N ALA A 131 15.13 -13.22 -11.98
CA ALA A 131 14.58 -12.23 -11.05
C ALA A 131 13.04 -12.12 -11.11
N TYR A 132 12.47 -12.06 -12.33
CA TYR A 132 11.03 -12.04 -12.56
C TYR A 132 10.35 -13.36 -12.11
N VAL A 133 11.01 -14.49 -12.37
CA VAL A 133 10.56 -15.82 -11.95
C VAL A 133 10.54 -15.94 -10.43
N GLN A 134 11.58 -15.46 -9.73
CA GLN A 134 11.72 -15.53 -8.27
C GLN A 134 10.46 -15.04 -7.53
N VAL A 135 10.00 -13.84 -7.87
CA VAL A 135 8.86 -13.18 -7.20
C VAL A 135 7.57 -13.98 -7.32
N LYS A 136 7.32 -14.62 -8.48
CA LYS A 136 6.13 -15.46 -8.71
C LYS A 136 6.28 -16.85 -8.11
N LEU A 137 7.47 -17.45 -8.24
CA LEU A 137 7.79 -18.77 -7.72
C LEU A 137 7.69 -18.80 -6.20
N GLN A 138 8.29 -17.83 -5.50
CA GLN A 138 8.30 -17.77 -4.03
C GLN A 138 6.88 -17.77 -3.44
N ALA A 139 5.98 -16.90 -3.93
CA ALA A 139 4.62 -16.80 -3.41
C ALA A 139 3.81 -18.09 -3.65
N MET A 140 3.97 -18.74 -4.80
CA MET A 140 3.23 -19.96 -5.15
C MET A 140 3.81 -21.23 -4.51
N ALA A 141 5.14 -21.32 -4.39
CA ALA A 141 5.81 -22.44 -3.74
C ALA A 141 5.52 -22.47 -2.22
N GLN A 142 5.44 -21.31 -1.57
CA GLN A 142 4.97 -21.20 -0.18
C GLN A 142 3.55 -21.73 0.01
N GLN A 143 2.63 -21.41 -0.92
CA GLN A 143 1.26 -21.94 -0.88
C GLN A 143 1.19 -23.45 -1.19
N PHE A 144 2.01 -23.93 -2.12
CA PHE A 144 2.13 -25.35 -2.45
C PHE A 144 2.67 -26.18 -1.28
N PHE A 145 3.74 -25.74 -0.60
CA PHE A 145 4.29 -26.43 0.57
C PHE A 145 3.41 -26.33 1.82
N ALA A 146 2.49 -25.36 1.88
CA ALA A 146 1.47 -25.27 2.93
C ALA A 146 0.23 -26.17 2.70
N GLN A 147 0.13 -26.88 1.58
CA GLN A 147 -0.96 -27.82 1.33
C GLN A 147 -0.88 -29.04 2.27
N SER A 148 -2.02 -29.56 2.70
CA SER A 148 -2.09 -30.76 3.55
C SER A 148 -1.78 -32.08 2.83
N SER A 149 -1.48 -32.06 1.53
CA SER A 149 -1.11 -33.22 0.69
C SER A 149 -0.28 -32.75 -0.50
N PHE A 150 0.74 -33.51 -0.88
CA PHE A 150 1.62 -33.20 -2.03
C PHE A 150 1.09 -33.70 -3.38
N GLY A 151 -0.13 -34.23 -3.45
CA GLY A 151 -0.71 -34.76 -4.69
C GLY A 151 -1.33 -33.70 -5.61
N ASP A 152 -1.46 -32.44 -5.17
CA ASP A 152 -2.17 -31.38 -5.91
C ASP A 152 -1.23 -30.32 -6.50
N PHE A 153 -0.75 -30.59 -7.71
CA PHE A 153 0.11 -29.69 -8.48
C PHE A 153 -0.65 -28.56 -9.20
N SER A 154 -1.94 -28.34 -8.94
CA SER A 154 -2.75 -27.31 -9.63
C SER A 154 -2.13 -25.91 -9.57
N LEU A 155 -1.68 -25.48 -8.38
CA LEU A 155 -0.97 -24.20 -8.17
C LEU A 155 0.28 -24.04 -9.04
N LEU A 156 0.96 -25.15 -9.38
CA LEU A 156 2.13 -25.12 -10.27
C LEU A 156 1.71 -24.97 -11.74
N THR A 157 0.57 -25.54 -12.14
CA THR A 157 0.01 -25.32 -13.48
C THR A 157 -0.49 -23.88 -13.65
N ASP A 158 -1.09 -23.29 -12.61
CA ASP A 158 -1.46 -21.87 -12.57
C ASP A 158 -0.21 -20.97 -12.60
N LEU A 159 0.87 -21.33 -11.89
CA LEU A 159 2.16 -20.63 -11.98
C LEU A 159 2.74 -20.67 -13.41
N HIS A 160 2.69 -21.81 -14.10
CA HIS A 160 3.15 -21.90 -15.50
C HIS A 160 2.31 -21.01 -16.43
N ALA A 161 0.98 -21.02 -16.28
CA ALA A 161 0.09 -20.14 -17.03
C ALA A 161 0.36 -18.66 -16.72
N ALA A 162 0.58 -18.30 -15.45
CA ALA A 162 0.90 -16.94 -15.00
C ALA A 162 2.31 -16.47 -15.40
N LEU A 163 3.24 -17.38 -15.69
CA LEU A 163 4.55 -17.07 -16.26
C LEU A 163 4.45 -16.88 -17.79
N THR A 164 3.74 -17.77 -18.48
CA THR A 164 3.63 -17.82 -19.95
C THR A 164 2.72 -16.73 -20.54
N SER A 165 1.81 -16.16 -19.76
CA SER A 165 0.81 -15.17 -20.21
C SER A 165 1.27 -13.70 -20.21
N MET A 166 2.51 -13.38 -19.84
CA MET A 166 3.01 -12.00 -19.76
C MET A 166 4.00 -11.63 -20.86
N ASP A 167 3.79 -10.47 -21.46
CA ASP A 167 4.68 -9.78 -22.39
C ASP A 167 5.87 -9.14 -21.62
N VAL A 168 7.02 -9.81 -21.61
CA VAL A 168 8.23 -9.37 -20.88
C VAL A 168 9.03 -8.36 -21.72
N ALA A 169 8.45 -7.18 -21.90
CA ALA A 169 8.89 -6.18 -22.87
C ALA A 169 10.05 -5.27 -22.41
N SER A 170 10.73 -5.52 -21.27
CA SER A 170 11.76 -4.59 -20.78
C SER A 170 12.92 -5.23 -20.00
N LEU A 171 14.13 -4.70 -20.23
CA LEU A 171 15.37 -5.08 -19.52
C LEU A 171 15.34 -4.80 -18.02
N SER A 172 14.58 -3.81 -17.56
CA SER A 172 14.47 -3.47 -16.14
C SER A 172 13.85 -4.62 -15.33
N GLN A 173 12.92 -5.38 -15.94
CA GLN A 173 12.26 -6.53 -15.31
C GLN A 173 13.20 -7.73 -15.08
N LEU A 174 14.37 -7.78 -15.75
CA LEU A 174 15.37 -8.84 -15.56
C LEU A 174 16.19 -8.70 -14.27
N HIS A 175 16.14 -7.54 -13.61
CA HIS A 175 17.02 -7.22 -12.48
C HIS A 175 16.25 -6.90 -11.17
N VAL A 176 14.91 -7.01 -11.18
CA VAL A 176 14.06 -6.66 -10.03
C VAL A 176 14.32 -7.61 -8.85
N GLY A 177 14.78 -7.08 -7.72
CA GLY A 177 15.07 -7.87 -6.51
C GLY A 177 16.49 -8.43 -6.43
N LEU A 178 17.36 -8.14 -7.41
CA LEU A 178 18.80 -8.41 -7.25
C LEU A 178 19.42 -7.38 -6.30
N PRO A 179 20.22 -7.78 -5.29
CA PRO A 179 20.68 -6.90 -4.21
C PRO A 179 21.87 -6.00 -4.60
N LEU A 180 21.76 -5.21 -5.68
CA LEU A 180 22.90 -4.39 -6.14
C LEU A 180 23.28 -3.29 -5.14
N LEU A 181 22.32 -2.64 -4.49
CA LEU A 181 22.59 -1.64 -3.45
C LEU A 181 23.47 -2.22 -2.32
N SER A 182 23.14 -3.43 -1.87
CA SER A 182 23.93 -4.20 -0.88
C SER A 182 25.32 -4.53 -1.41
N LEU A 183 25.41 -4.95 -2.67
CA LEU A 183 26.68 -5.27 -3.32
C LEU A 183 27.61 -4.05 -3.41
N VAL A 184 27.08 -2.86 -3.73
CA VAL A 184 27.89 -1.62 -3.79
C VAL A 184 28.44 -1.27 -2.41
N HIS A 185 27.61 -1.28 -1.36
CA HIS A 185 28.07 -1.01 0.01
C HIS A 185 29.03 -2.09 0.55
N THR A 186 28.92 -3.34 0.08
CA THR A 186 29.77 -4.47 0.49
C THR A 186 31.12 -4.49 -0.23
N LEU A 187 31.16 -4.16 -1.52
CA LEU A 187 32.37 -4.21 -2.33
C LEU A 187 33.13 -2.89 -2.37
N ASP A 188 32.42 -1.76 -2.33
CA ASP A 188 32.98 -0.43 -2.58
C ASP A 188 33.80 -0.41 -3.90
N MET A 189 34.90 0.35 -3.95
CA MET A 189 35.84 0.43 -5.07
C MET A 189 36.38 -0.92 -5.58
N HIS A 190 36.34 -2.00 -4.78
CA HIS A 190 36.71 -3.34 -5.24
C HIS A 190 35.78 -3.89 -6.33
N MET A 191 34.55 -3.36 -6.46
CA MET A 191 33.63 -3.68 -7.56
C MET A 191 34.26 -3.42 -8.93
N ILE A 192 35.05 -2.34 -9.06
CA ILE A 192 35.77 -1.99 -10.30
C ILE A 192 36.88 -3.00 -10.58
N ALA A 193 37.66 -3.37 -9.56
CA ALA A 193 38.73 -4.35 -9.69
C ALA A 193 38.18 -5.74 -10.07
N LEU A 194 37.01 -6.12 -9.56
CA LEU A 194 36.31 -7.34 -9.94
C LEU A 194 35.77 -7.27 -11.38
N LEU A 195 35.21 -6.14 -11.82
CA LEU A 195 34.83 -5.93 -13.24
C LEU A 195 36.07 -6.00 -14.15
N ARG A 196 37.18 -5.40 -13.75
CA ARG A 196 38.47 -5.44 -14.45
C ARG A 196 39.07 -6.85 -14.47
N LEU A 197 38.86 -7.67 -13.44
CA LEU A 197 39.22 -9.10 -13.44
C LEU A 197 38.35 -9.92 -14.39
N LEU A 198 37.03 -9.68 -14.40
CA LEU A 198 36.08 -10.32 -15.33
C LEU A 198 36.46 -10.02 -16.79
N TRP A 199 36.83 -8.77 -17.08
CA TRP A 199 37.30 -8.35 -18.41
C TRP A 199 38.59 -9.04 -18.86
N ILE A 200 39.52 -9.36 -17.94
CA ILE A 200 40.75 -10.11 -18.28
C ILE A 200 40.60 -11.63 -18.16
N GLU A 201 39.37 -12.15 -18.15
CA GLU A 201 39.05 -13.60 -18.05
C GLU A 201 39.64 -14.23 -16.76
N GLY A 202 39.46 -13.55 -15.62
CA GLY A 202 39.93 -13.97 -14.29
C GLY A 202 39.24 -15.19 -13.68
N ARG A 203 39.77 -15.68 -12.56
CA ARG A 203 39.28 -16.76 -11.69
C ARG A 203 38.70 -16.13 -10.42
N ILE A 204 37.40 -15.86 -10.41
CA ILE A 204 36.70 -15.17 -9.33
C ILE A 204 35.73 -16.15 -8.66
N VAL A 205 35.74 -16.21 -7.33
CA VAL A 205 34.75 -16.95 -6.53
C VAL A 205 33.99 -15.99 -5.63
N PHE A 206 32.66 -16.03 -5.68
CA PHE A 206 31.78 -15.44 -4.67
C PHE A 206 31.44 -16.53 -3.64
N TYR A 207 31.48 -16.17 -2.35
CA TYR A 207 31.24 -17.07 -1.23
C TYR A 207 30.22 -16.46 -0.26
N SER A 208 29.30 -17.31 0.21
CA SER A 208 28.45 -17.13 1.39
C SER A 208 28.00 -18.50 1.86
N GLU A 209 27.68 -18.69 3.13
CA GLU A 209 27.04 -19.94 3.62
C GLU A 209 25.62 -20.16 3.04
N SER A 210 24.96 -19.11 2.51
CA SER A 210 23.61 -19.21 1.90
C SER A 210 23.63 -19.23 0.35
N PRO A 211 23.00 -20.24 -0.29
CA PRO A 211 22.78 -20.29 -1.73
C PRO A 211 22.03 -19.06 -2.28
N GLN A 212 21.06 -18.53 -1.53
CA GLN A 212 20.31 -17.34 -1.92
C GLN A 212 21.21 -16.10 -1.92
N VAL A 213 22.04 -15.91 -0.88
CA VAL A 213 22.96 -14.76 -0.80
C VAL A 213 23.98 -14.81 -1.93
N VAL A 214 24.69 -15.93 -2.12
CA VAL A 214 25.77 -16.01 -3.11
C VAL A 214 25.27 -15.86 -4.55
N SER A 215 24.16 -16.51 -4.90
CA SER A 215 23.64 -16.49 -6.27
C SER A 215 22.98 -15.17 -6.65
N SER A 216 22.28 -14.51 -5.72
CA SER A 216 21.67 -13.20 -5.96
C SER A 216 22.71 -12.08 -6.09
N HIS A 217 23.75 -12.08 -5.26
CA HIS A 217 24.84 -11.09 -5.34
C HIS A 217 25.69 -11.28 -6.60
N LEU A 218 25.97 -12.52 -7.02
CA LEU A 218 26.67 -12.76 -8.28
C LEU A 218 25.81 -12.36 -9.50
N LEU A 219 24.50 -12.63 -9.50
CA LEU A 219 23.63 -12.09 -10.56
C LEU A 219 23.53 -10.55 -10.52
N ALA A 220 23.54 -9.93 -9.34
CA ALA A 220 23.58 -8.47 -9.21
C ALA A 220 24.85 -7.87 -9.84
N PHE A 221 26.01 -8.50 -9.59
CA PHE A 221 27.29 -8.15 -10.21
C PHE A 221 27.28 -8.33 -11.73
N LEU A 222 26.84 -9.49 -12.23
CA LEU A 222 26.82 -9.80 -13.66
C LEU A 222 25.85 -8.91 -14.46
N SER A 223 24.79 -8.41 -13.81
CA SER A 223 23.86 -7.44 -14.41
C SER A 223 24.39 -6.00 -14.44
N LEU A 224 25.65 -5.75 -14.06
CA LEU A 224 26.38 -4.51 -14.38
C LEU A 224 26.89 -4.50 -15.83
N LEU A 225 26.93 -5.66 -16.50
CA LEU A 225 27.30 -5.74 -17.92
C LEU A 225 26.20 -5.15 -18.81
N PRO A 226 26.52 -4.28 -19.79
CA PRO A 226 25.54 -3.73 -20.74
C PRO A 226 24.88 -4.85 -21.56
N GLY A 227 23.58 -5.09 -21.33
CA GLY A 227 22.82 -6.19 -21.93
C GLY A 227 22.82 -7.50 -21.11
N GLY A 228 23.49 -7.52 -19.95
CA GLY A 228 23.69 -8.73 -19.16
C GLY A 228 24.73 -9.68 -19.77
N TYR A 229 24.79 -10.91 -19.23
CA TYR A 229 25.74 -11.94 -19.66
C TYR A 229 25.15 -12.95 -20.69
N ALA A 230 23.89 -12.78 -21.09
CA ALA A 230 23.20 -13.71 -22.01
C ALA A 230 23.32 -13.26 -23.47
N SER A 231 23.58 -14.21 -24.39
CA SER A 231 23.78 -13.90 -25.81
C SER A 231 22.53 -13.94 -26.68
N SER A 232 21.38 -14.40 -26.16
CA SER A 232 20.13 -14.52 -26.91
C SER A 232 19.32 -13.23 -26.85
N SER A 233 18.84 -12.76 -28.01
CA SER A 233 18.64 -11.33 -28.28
C SER A 233 17.23 -10.77 -28.05
N SER A 234 16.30 -11.56 -27.50
CA SER A 234 14.86 -11.25 -27.46
C SER A 234 14.44 -10.15 -26.49
N VAL A 235 15.06 -10.06 -25.29
CA VAL A 235 14.62 -9.13 -24.23
C VAL A 235 15.27 -7.75 -24.31
N VAL A 236 16.39 -7.63 -25.05
CA VAL A 236 17.01 -6.33 -25.35
C VAL A 236 16.24 -5.67 -26.48
N SER A 237 15.71 -4.46 -26.28
CA SER A 237 15.07 -3.70 -27.35
C SER A 237 16.04 -3.40 -28.50
N ASP A 238 15.54 -3.37 -29.73
CA ASP A 238 16.36 -3.17 -30.94
C ASP A 238 17.18 -1.86 -30.90
N VAL A 239 16.64 -0.82 -30.25
CA VAL A 239 17.32 0.46 -30.00
C VAL A 239 18.55 0.30 -29.10
N SER A 240 18.48 -0.52 -28.05
CA SER A 240 19.63 -0.80 -27.18
C SER A 240 20.67 -1.67 -27.89
N ARG A 241 20.23 -2.71 -28.65
CA ARG A 241 21.12 -3.52 -29.50
C ARG A 241 21.90 -2.66 -30.51
N TYR A 242 21.24 -1.69 -31.14
CA TYR A 242 21.88 -0.74 -32.07
C TYR A 242 22.92 0.17 -31.40
N ARG A 243 22.67 0.64 -30.16
CA ARG A 243 23.61 1.52 -29.43
C ARG A 243 24.88 0.79 -29.01
N TRP A 244 24.75 -0.32 -28.30
CA TRP A 244 25.92 -1.07 -27.78
C TRP A 244 26.83 -1.60 -28.89
N GLY A 245 26.23 -1.97 -30.05
CA GLY A 245 26.98 -2.38 -31.24
C GLY A 245 27.97 -1.32 -31.75
N LYS A 246 27.75 -0.02 -31.50
CA LYS A 246 28.70 1.05 -31.86
C LYS A 246 30.02 0.98 -31.08
N PHE A 247 29.98 0.44 -29.86
CA PHE A 247 31.15 0.28 -28.98
C PHE A 247 31.68 -1.16 -28.97
N GLY A 248 31.06 -2.07 -29.75
CA GLY A 248 31.42 -3.50 -29.75
C GLY A 248 30.92 -4.26 -28.52
N LEU A 249 29.89 -3.76 -27.85
CA LEU A 249 29.23 -4.37 -26.69
C LEU A 249 27.95 -5.14 -27.11
N PRO A 250 27.52 -6.18 -26.35
CA PRO A 250 28.20 -6.77 -25.19
C PRO A 250 29.48 -7.54 -25.58
N LEU A 251 30.42 -7.65 -24.63
CA LEU A 251 31.60 -8.50 -24.81
C LEU A 251 31.21 -9.98 -24.84
N GLN A 252 31.80 -10.74 -25.77
CA GLN A 252 31.56 -12.19 -25.92
C GLN A 252 32.33 -13.01 -24.87
N LEU A 253 31.97 -12.84 -23.60
CA LEU A 253 32.55 -13.57 -22.46
C LEU A 253 32.20 -15.08 -22.51
N VAL A 254 30.95 -15.41 -22.85
CA VAL A 254 30.50 -16.79 -23.03
C VAL A 254 30.29 -17.06 -24.52
N HIS A 255 30.92 -18.10 -25.03
CA HIS A 255 30.84 -18.50 -26.44
C HIS A 255 31.06 -20.01 -26.57
N ARG A 256 30.28 -20.68 -27.43
CA ARG A 256 30.26 -22.16 -27.60
C ARG A 256 31.61 -22.82 -27.93
N SER A 257 32.62 -22.04 -28.33
CA SER A 257 33.99 -22.50 -28.63
C SER A 257 35.06 -21.94 -27.69
N HIS A 258 34.66 -21.37 -26.55
CA HIS A 258 35.53 -20.79 -25.54
C HIS A 258 35.27 -21.47 -24.18
N THR A 259 36.18 -21.30 -23.22
CA THR A 259 36.26 -22.11 -21.99
C THR A 259 36.11 -21.30 -20.71
N PHE A 260 35.55 -20.09 -20.79
CA PHE A 260 35.20 -19.27 -19.64
C PHE A 260 33.79 -19.61 -19.15
N SER A 261 33.65 -19.87 -17.86
CA SER A 261 32.39 -20.34 -17.25
C SER A 261 31.81 -19.32 -16.27
N ILE A 262 30.47 -19.18 -16.26
CA ILE A 262 29.74 -18.25 -15.40
C ILE A 262 28.61 -19.02 -14.72
N GLU A 263 28.73 -19.27 -13.41
CA GLU A 263 27.80 -20.13 -12.67
C GLU A 263 27.32 -19.42 -11.38
N PRO A 264 26.07 -18.92 -11.32
CA PRO A 264 25.52 -18.22 -10.16
C PRO A 264 25.59 -19.02 -8.86
N TYR A 265 25.47 -20.35 -8.97
CA TYR A 265 25.59 -21.28 -7.86
C TYR A 265 26.22 -22.60 -8.30
N LEU A 266 27.19 -23.09 -7.53
CA LEU A 266 27.95 -24.32 -7.78
C LEU A 266 28.21 -25.08 -6.47
N VAL A 267 27.67 -26.29 -6.37
CA VAL A 267 27.93 -27.22 -5.26
C VAL A 267 29.33 -27.85 -5.36
N SER A 268 29.90 -28.22 -4.20
CA SER A 268 31.28 -28.70 -4.04
C SER A 268 31.76 -29.73 -5.07
N THR A 269 30.90 -30.69 -5.42
CA THR A 269 31.23 -31.81 -6.32
C THR A 269 31.68 -31.35 -7.71
N PHE A 270 31.03 -30.31 -8.25
CA PHE A 270 31.35 -29.73 -9.55
C PHE A 270 32.42 -28.63 -9.43
N ALA A 271 32.39 -27.84 -8.35
CA ALA A 271 33.35 -26.75 -8.12
C ALA A 271 34.82 -27.24 -8.07
N VAL A 272 35.06 -28.39 -7.41
CA VAL A 272 36.40 -29.01 -7.28
C VAL A 272 36.98 -29.44 -8.63
N GLU A 273 36.17 -29.76 -9.64
CA GLU A 273 36.66 -30.08 -10.99
C GLU A 273 37.05 -28.81 -11.74
N LEU A 274 36.21 -27.77 -11.71
CA LEU A 274 36.49 -26.49 -12.35
C LEU A 274 37.79 -25.84 -11.83
N PHE A 275 37.99 -25.81 -10.51
CA PHE A 275 39.14 -25.15 -9.89
C PHE A 275 40.49 -25.76 -10.28
N ARG A 276 40.53 -27.06 -10.63
CA ARG A 276 41.75 -27.78 -11.07
C ARG A 276 42.27 -27.32 -12.44
N HIS A 277 41.43 -26.73 -13.28
CA HIS A 277 41.85 -26.22 -14.58
C HIS A 277 42.51 -24.84 -14.43
N VAL A 278 43.84 -24.81 -14.28
CA VAL A 278 44.62 -23.56 -14.12
C VAL A 278 44.43 -22.62 -15.31
N ASP A 279 44.40 -23.16 -16.54
CA ASP A 279 44.30 -22.40 -17.80
C ASP A 279 42.89 -21.86 -18.12
N ARG A 280 41.92 -21.98 -17.19
CA ARG A 280 40.55 -21.48 -17.36
C ARG A 280 40.25 -20.37 -16.36
N GLY A 281 39.69 -19.27 -16.89
CA GLY A 281 38.98 -18.26 -16.11
C GLY A 281 37.52 -18.67 -15.87
N PHE A 282 36.92 -18.12 -14.83
CA PHE A 282 35.53 -18.34 -14.45
C PHE A 282 35.07 -17.27 -13.44
N VAL A 283 33.75 -17.06 -13.35
CA VAL A 283 33.13 -16.43 -12.18
C VAL A 283 32.05 -17.35 -11.63
N VAL A 284 32.18 -17.79 -10.38
CA VAL A 284 31.26 -18.75 -9.77
C VAL A 284 30.84 -18.36 -8.36
N GLY A 285 29.61 -18.68 -7.97
CA GLY A 285 29.14 -18.62 -6.59
C GLY A 285 29.20 -20.01 -5.95
N SER A 286 29.71 -20.14 -4.74
CA SER A 286 29.72 -21.42 -4.02
C SER A 286 29.60 -21.24 -2.51
N CYS A 287 28.92 -22.18 -1.84
CA CYS A 287 28.81 -22.22 -0.38
C CYS A 287 29.90 -23.08 0.30
N ASP A 288 30.86 -23.63 -0.45
CA ASP A 288 31.91 -24.49 0.11
C ASP A 288 32.99 -23.68 0.85
N PRO A 289 33.17 -23.82 2.19
CA PRO A 289 34.21 -23.11 2.93
C PRO A 289 35.64 -23.52 2.55
N MET A 290 35.81 -24.52 1.69
CA MET A 290 37.10 -24.83 1.06
C MET A 290 37.54 -23.72 0.09
N CYS A 291 36.63 -22.96 -0.50
CA CYS A 291 36.95 -21.80 -1.34
C CYS A 291 37.80 -20.76 -0.58
N LEU A 292 37.46 -20.48 0.68
CA LEU A 292 38.23 -19.61 1.58
C LEU A 292 39.62 -20.18 1.97
N LYS A 293 39.91 -21.44 1.66
CA LYS A 293 41.19 -22.12 1.96
C LYS A 293 42.11 -22.26 0.76
N ILE A 294 41.61 -22.01 -0.45
CA ILE A 294 42.34 -22.10 -1.72
C ILE A 294 42.45 -20.76 -2.44
N TYR A 295 42.22 -19.65 -1.72
CA TYR A 295 42.22 -18.28 -2.25
C TYR A 295 43.56 -17.85 -2.87
N ASP A 296 44.65 -18.54 -2.52
CA ASP A 296 45.98 -18.42 -3.12
C ASP A 296 46.09 -19.01 -4.54
N THR A 297 45.13 -19.86 -4.94
CA THR A 297 45.03 -20.48 -6.28
C THR A 297 44.04 -19.77 -7.22
N LEU A 298 43.51 -18.63 -6.78
CA LEU A 298 42.48 -17.83 -7.44
C LEU A 298 42.98 -16.41 -7.73
N ASP A 299 42.31 -15.68 -8.63
CA ASP A 299 42.61 -14.26 -8.83
C ASP A 299 41.96 -13.43 -7.71
N ALA A 300 40.67 -13.70 -7.42
CA ALA A 300 39.95 -13.08 -6.31
C ALA A 300 38.93 -14.01 -5.64
N VAL A 301 38.72 -13.81 -4.34
CA VAL A 301 37.60 -14.37 -3.56
C VAL A 301 36.81 -13.24 -2.92
N VAL A 302 35.50 -13.21 -3.15
CA VAL A 302 34.53 -12.29 -2.55
C VAL A 302 33.80 -13.03 -1.44
N ASP A 303 34.08 -12.67 -0.20
CA ASP A 303 33.44 -13.22 1.00
C ASP A 303 32.31 -12.26 1.41
N LEU A 304 31.08 -12.63 1.06
CA LEU A 304 29.88 -11.81 1.28
C LEU A 304 29.46 -11.78 2.75
N ASP A 305 29.78 -12.83 3.51
CA ASP A 305 29.41 -12.95 4.93
C ASP A 305 30.36 -12.14 5.83
N ALA A 306 31.65 -12.08 5.46
CA ALA A 306 32.64 -11.23 6.12
C ALA A 306 32.73 -9.80 5.53
N ALA A 307 31.97 -9.52 4.46
CA ALA A 307 32.00 -8.29 3.66
C ALA A 307 33.42 -7.88 3.20
N GLN A 308 34.17 -8.83 2.62
CA GLN A 308 35.58 -8.65 2.25
C GLN A 308 35.92 -9.23 0.87
N VAL A 309 36.95 -8.67 0.23
CA VAL A 309 37.48 -9.16 -1.05
C VAL A 309 38.98 -9.44 -0.92
N TYR A 310 39.37 -10.68 -1.19
CA TYR A 310 40.76 -11.14 -1.15
C TYR A 310 41.32 -11.24 -2.58
N PHE A 311 42.25 -10.36 -2.94
CA PHE A 311 42.98 -10.41 -4.22
C PHE A 311 44.36 -11.04 -4.01
N HIS A 312 44.74 -12.03 -4.83
CA HIS A 312 46.01 -12.77 -4.62
C HIS A 312 46.99 -12.69 -5.81
N SER A 313 46.51 -12.92 -7.03
CA SER A 313 47.38 -13.03 -8.21
C SER A 313 47.95 -11.68 -8.68
N ASP A 314 48.96 -11.70 -9.55
CA ASP A 314 49.48 -10.46 -10.15
C ASP A 314 48.49 -9.83 -11.16
N ARG A 315 47.64 -10.64 -11.79
CA ARG A 315 46.49 -10.18 -12.60
C ARG A 315 45.49 -9.40 -11.75
N ALA A 316 45.24 -9.88 -10.53
CA ALA A 316 44.37 -9.23 -9.56
C ALA A 316 44.94 -7.90 -9.04
N LYS A 317 46.24 -7.86 -8.72
CA LYS A 317 46.94 -6.61 -8.36
C LYS A 317 46.89 -5.58 -9.49
N ALA A 318 47.09 -6.02 -10.73
CA ALA A 318 46.95 -5.15 -11.91
C ALA A 318 45.50 -4.64 -12.08
N ALA A 319 44.48 -5.46 -11.81
CA ALA A 319 43.08 -5.03 -11.85
C ALA A 319 42.72 -4.01 -10.75
N THR A 320 43.40 -4.03 -9.59
CA THR A 320 43.26 -3.02 -8.53
C THR A 320 44.02 -1.70 -8.80
N ALA A 321 44.84 -1.63 -9.85
CA ALA A 321 45.57 -0.41 -10.21
C ALA A 321 44.68 0.57 -10.99
N LEU A 322 43.88 1.35 -10.27
CA LEU A 322 42.94 2.34 -10.83
C LEU A 322 43.62 3.70 -11.08
N GLY A 323 43.24 4.38 -12.17
CA GLY A 323 43.61 5.76 -12.44
C GLY A 323 42.75 6.78 -11.69
N PRO A 324 43.17 8.06 -11.62
CA PRO A 324 42.49 9.08 -10.83
C PRO A 324 41.05 9.35 -11.29
N ALA A 325 40.77 9.36 -12.60
CA ALA A 325 39.42 9.64 -13.08
C ALA A 325 38.46 8.49 -12.78
N THR A 326 38.94 7.25 -12.82
CA THR A 326 38.21 6.05 -12.39
C THR A 326 37.92 6.07 -10.89
N ILE A 327 38.83 6.60 -10.08
CA ILE A 327 38.62 6.78 -8.63
C ILE A 327 37.53 7.82 -8.37
N ASP A 328 37.73 9.06 -8.85
CA ASP A 328 36.77 10.16 -8.67
C ASP A 328 35.35 9.80 -9.16
N TYR A 329 35.26 9.02 -10.25
CA TYR A 329 33.99 8.61 -10.85
C TYR A 329 33.20 7.62 -9.98
N PHE A 330 33.87 6.66 -9.35
CA PHE A 330 33.21 5.64 -8.53
C PHE A 330 33.06 6.04 -7.05
N ASP A 331 33.97 6.84 -6.48
CA ASP A 331 33.73 7.52 -5.20
C ASP A 331 32.40 8.30 -5.24
N ASN A 332 32.12 8.95 -6.38
CA ASN A 332 30.86 9.63 -6.65
C ASN A 332 29.66 8.67 -6.83
N ILE A 333 29.85 7.42 -7.24
CA ILE A 333 28.78 6.41 -7.27
C ILE A 333 28.44 5.96 -5.85
N CYS A 334 29.43 5.61 -5.05
CA CYS A 334 29.26 5.24 -3.64
C CYS A 334 28.62 6.38 -2.85
N ALA A 335 29.10 7.62 -3.00
CA ALA A 335 28.57 8.80 -2.31
C ALA A 335 27.12 9.19 -2.70
N GLN A 336 26.64 8.77 -3.88
CA GLN A 336 25.25 9.00 -4.31
C GLN A 336 24.32 7.79 -4.06
N THR A 337 24.83 6.71 -3.47
CA THR A 337 24.07 5.49 -3.18
C THR A 337 23.43 5.56 -1.78
N PRO A 338 22.09 5.50 -1.63
CA PRO A 338 21.43 5.65 -0.34
C PRO A 338 21.76 4.51 0.65
N ALA A 339 21.63 4.81 1.95
CA ALA A 339 21.83 3.85 3.03
C ALA A 339 20.79 2.72 3.00
N LEU A 340 21.19 1.51 3.41
CA LEU A 340 20.37 0.29 3.32
C LEU A 340 19.09 0.33 4.15
N GLU A 341 18.99 1.18 5.17
CA GLU A 341 17.80 1.27 6.04
C GLU A 341 16.63 2.04 5.39
N ASP A 342 16.86 2.73 4.27
CA ASP A 342 15.92 3.70 3.71
C ASP A 342 14.86 3.07 2.78
N HIS A 343 14.10 2.11 3.31
CA HIS A 343 13.04 1.35 2.62
C HIS A 343 11.76 2.18 2.33
N THR A 344 11.89 3.48 2.08
CA THR A 344 10.79 4.34 1.61
C THR A 344 10.47 4.10 0.13
N LEU A 345 9.43 4.74 -0.42
CA LEU A 345 9.17 4.68 -1.86
C LEU A 345 10.25 5.44 -2.64
N SER A 346 11.36 4.75 -2.92
CA SER A 346 12.42 5.23 -3.79
C SER A 346 11.98 5.20 -5.25
N ILE A 347 11.67 6.38 -5.78
CA ILE A 347 11.56 6.65 -7.23
C ILE A 347 12.88 7.32 -7.70
N GLU A 348 13.83 7.50 -6.78
CA GLU A 348 15.18 7.99 -7.06
C GLU A 348 15.82 7.09 -8.12
N TRP A 349 16.33 7.72 -9.19
CA TRP A 349 17.16 7.02 -10.17
C TRP A 349 18.62 7.13 -9.75
N VAL A 350 19.10 8.34 -9.44
CA VAL A 350 20.41 8.54 -8.80
C VAL A 350 20.50 7.65 -7.55
N GLY A 351 21.59 6.91 -7.40
CA GLY A 351 21.78 5.92 -6.34
C GLY A 351 21.03 4.58 -6.52
N SER A 352 20.14 4.43 -7.50
CA SER A 352 19.41 3.17 -7.74
C SER A 352 20.19 2.17 -8.58
N ASP A 353 19.79 0.90 -8.50
CA ASP A 353 20.27 -0.20 -9.35
C ASP A 353 20.38 0.16 -10.83
N MET A 354 19.37 0.86 -11.38
CA MET A 354 19.32 1.19 -12.81
C MET A 354 20.29 2.32 -13.18
N TRP A 355 20.63 3.20 -12.24
CA TRP A 355 21.64 4.23 -12.42
C TRP A 355 23.04 3.68 -12.25
N ILE A 356 23.29 2.88 -11.21
CA ILE A 356 24.59 2.23 -10.96
C ILE A 356 25.00 1.42 -12.21
N ARG A 357 24.07 0.63 -12.78
CA ARG A 357 24.27 -0.09 -14.05
C ARG A 357 24.59 0.84 -15.22
N GLN A 358 23.93 2.00 -15.31
CA GLN A 358 24.18 2.97 -16.37
C GLN A 358 25.52 3.72 -16.20
N GLN A 359 25.96 3.99 -14.97
CA GLN A 359 27.28 4.55 -14.71
C GLN A 359 28.40 3.55 -15.03
N VAL A 360 28.21 2.27 -14.70
CA VAL A 360 29.15 1.21 -15.13
C VAL A 360 29.16 1.05 -16.66
N GLN A 361 28.00 1.15 -17.34
CA GLN A 361 27.96 1.20 -18.80
C GLN A 361 28.74 2.40 -19.37
N LEU A 362 28.56 3.60 -18.82
CA LEU A 362 29.29 4.81 -19.22
C LEU A 362 30.81 4.65 -19.07
N TYR A 363 31.26 4.09 -17.94
CA TYR A 363 32.67 3.75 -17.72
C TYR A 363 33.21 2.79 -18.81
N MET A 364 32.45 1.75 -19.17
CA MET A 364 32.83 0.79 -20.22
C MET A 364 32.83 1.41 -21.64
N GLU A 365 31.85 2.25 -21.96
CA GLU A 365 31.77 2.96 -23.24
C GLU A 365 32.93 3.97 -23.40
N ASN A 366 33.30 4.68 -22.32
CA ASN A 366 34.46 5.56 -22.28
C ASN A 366 35.77 4.77 -22.48
N PHE A 367 35.98 3.69 -21.72
CA PHE A 367 37.18 2.85 -21.86
C PHE A 367 37.38 2.33 -23.29
N LEU A 368 36.33 1.76 -23.90
CA LEU A 368 36.41 1.24 -25.27
C LEU A 368 36.62 2.36 -26.31
N THR A 369 36.15 3.58 -26.04
CA THR A 369 36.40 4.76 -26.87
C THR A 369 37.86 5.24 -26.78
N ASP A 370 38.42 5.29 -25.57
CA ASP A 370 39.83 5.62 -25.34
C ASP A 370 40.76 4.61 -26.05
N ILE A 371 40.47 3.30 -25.92
CA ILE A 371 41.18 2.22 -26.62
C ILE A 371 41.04 2.32 -28.14
N ALA A 372 39.86 2.67 -28.66
CA ALA A 372 39.64 2.80 -30.10
C ALA A 372 40.29 4.06 -30.72
N THR A 373 40.58 5.07 -29.90
CA THR A 373 41.15 6.36 -30.35
C THR A 373 42.66 6.48 -30.12
N ASP A 374 43.22 5.87 -29.06
CA ASP A 374 44.68 5.73 -28.95
C ASP A 374 45.18 4.78 -30.04
N LYS A 375 46.16 5.22 -30.82
CA LYS A 375 46.62 4.45 -31.97
C LYS A 375 47.41 3.24 -31.47
N PRO A 376 47.14 2.01 -31.94
CA PRO A 376 48.03 0.88 -31.68
C PRO A 376 49.39 1.20 -32.30
N ARG A 377 50.31 1.67 -31.46
CA ARG A 377 51.70 1.91 -31.82
C ARG A 377 52.31 0.57 -32.20
N SER A 378 53.03 0.52 -33.31
CA SER A 378 53.82 -0.66 -33.66
C SER A 378 54.83 -0.94 -32.54
N SER A 379 55.14 -2.23 -32.35
CA SER A 379 55.74 -2.84 -31.15
C SER A 379 57.20 -2.47 -30.84
N PHE A 380 57.67 -1.29 -31.26
CA PHE A 380 59.09 -0.87 -31.23
C PHE A 380 59.34 0.59 -30.80
N SER A 381 58.35 1.33 -30.29
CA SER A 381 58.51 2.74 -29.87
C SER A 381 58.64 2.93 -28.34
N PHE A 382 59.78 2.52 -27.77
CA PHE A 382 60.01 2.44 -26.32
C PHE A 382 60.29 3.78 -25.59
N TRP A 383 60.28 4.93 -26.27
CA TRP A 383 60.68 6.23 -25.71
C TRP A 383 59.71 7.37 -26.07
N SER A 384 58.63 7.48 -25.31
CA SER A 384 57.85 8.72 -25.12
C SER A 384 56.97 8.58 -23.88
N SER A 385 56.41 9.68 -23.37
CA SER A 385 55.52 9.67 -22.20
C SER A 385 54.37 8.65 -22.33
N PRO A 386 53.85 8.10 -21.21
CA PRO A 386 52.64 7.27 -21.23
C PRO A 386 51.50 7.99 -21.96
N SER A 387 50.69 7.26 -22.73
CA SER A 387 49.43 7.81 -23.21
C SER A 387 48.44 7.94 -22.03
N HIS A 388 47.41 8.77 -22.20
CA HIS A 388 46.36 8.95 -21.20
C HIS A 388 45.76 7.61 -20.75
N VAL A 389 45.52 6.73 -21.72
CA VAL A 389 45.03 5.35 -21.53
C VAL A 389 45.93 4.53 -20.59
N VAL A 390 47.26 4.64 -20.72
CA VAL A 390 48.20 3.92 -19.85
C VAL A 390 48.26 4.50 -18.43
N ALA A 391 48.06 5.82 -18.29
CA ALA A 391 48.01 6.47 -17.00
C ALA A 391 46.70 6.19 -16.23
N GLU A 392 45.59 5.98 -16.95
CA GLU A 392 44.26 5.77 -16.38
C GLU A 392 43.92 4.28 -16.13
N TYR A 393 44.39 3.36 -16.99
CA TYR A 393 43.99 1.95 -16.96
C TYR A 393 45.12 0.95 -16.64
N ASP A 394 46.33 1.43 -16.29
CA ASP A 394 47.56 0.65 -16.05
C ASP A 394 48.10 -0.17 -17.25
N ALA A 395 49.42 -0.10 -17.46
CA ALA A 395 50.11 -0.84 -18.52
C ALA A 395 50.02 -2.37 -18.37
N THR A 396 50.04 -2.88 -17.13
CA THR A 396 50.06 -4.32 -16.83
C THR A 396 48.70 -4.95 -17.10
N TRP A 397 47.63 -4.32 -16.61
CA TRP A 397 46.26 -4.76 -16.85
C TRP A 397 45.85 -4.67 -18.32
N LEU A 398 46.20 -3.58 -19.02
CA LEU A 398 46.00 -3.47 -20.47
C LEU A 398 46.73 -4.61 -21.22
N GLY A 399 47.95 -4.95 -20.80
CA GLY A 399 48.72 -6.07 -21.34
C GLY A 399 48.04 -7.43 -21.15
N HIS A 400 47.35 -7.64 -20.03
CA HIS A 400 46.53 -8.84 -19.82
C HIS A 400 45.26 -8.83 -20.69
N TRP A 401 44.56 -7.69 -20.80
CA TRP A 401 43.34 -7.59 -21.59
C TRP A 401 43.57 -7.82 -23.09
N TYR A 402 44.66 -7.30 -23.66
CA TYR A 402 44.99 -7.55 -25.07
C TYR A 402 45.27 -9.03 -25.41
N GLY A 403 45.43 -9.90 -24.40
CA GLY A 403 45.61 -11.35 -24.57
C GLY A 403 44.33 -12.18 -24.57
N THR A 404 43.16 -11.63 -24.21
CA THR A 404 41.93 -12.40 -23.97
C THR A 404 41.20 -12.84 -25.23
N PHE A 405 40.28 -13.82 -25.08
CA PHE A 405 39.36 -14.17 -26.16
C PHE A 405 38.36 -13.03 -26.42
N ASN A 406 37.84 -12.37 -25.38
CA ASN A 406 36.85 -11.30 -25.50
C ASN A 406 37.39 -10.08 -26.27
N TYR A 407 38.65 -9.67 -26.04
CA TYR A 407 39.32 -8.61 -26.80
C TYR A 407 39.51 -9.02 -28.27
N ASN A 408 39.91 -10.27 -28.50
CA ASN A 408 40.06 -10.82 -29.85
C ASN A 408 38.73 -10.91 -30.62
N GLN A 409 37.56 -10.97 -29.96
CA GLN A 409 36.27 -10.85 -30.65
C GLN A 409 35.87 -9.38 -30.86
N TRP A 410 36.05 -8.54 -29.84
CA TRP A 410 35.81 -7.09 -29.93
C TRP A 410 36.58 -6.46 -31.11
N LEU A 411 37.89 -6.74 -31.20
CA LEU A 411 38.79 -6.23 -32.23
C LEU A 411 38.34 -6.61 -33.66
N LYS A 412 37.88 -7.86 -33.86
CA LYS A 412 37.34 -8.33 -35.16
C LYS A 412 36.06 -7.58 -35.52
N GLY A 413 35.18 -7.34 -34.56
CA GLY A 413 33.95 -6.58 -34.75
C GLY A 413 34.19 -5.09 -35.02
N HIS A 414 35.22 -4.50 -34.39
CA HIS A 414 35.48 -3.06 -34.47
C HIS A 414 36.23 -2.61 -35.73
N HIS A 415 36.96 -3.51 -36.41
CA HIS A 415 37.76 -3.15 -37.59
C HIS A 415 36.95 -2.64 -38.80
N THR A 416 35.63 -2.79 -38.83
CA THR A 416 34.74 -2.32 -39.90
C THR A 416 34.20 -0.89 -39.73
N LEU A 417 34.35 -0.25 -38.56
CA LEU A 417 33.80 1.10 -38.29
C LEU A 417 34.66 2.28 -38.79
N LYS A 418 35.73 2.02 -39.55
CA LYS A 418 36.65 3.04 -40.11
C LYS A 418 36.08 3.87 -41.30
N THR A 419 34.83 4.30 -41.20
CA THR A 419 34.24 5.25 -42.16
C THR A 419 33.13 6.16 -41.60
N SER A 420 32.64 5.96 -40.37
CA SER A 420 31.52 6.75 -39.81
C SER A 420 31.83 7.46 -38.48
N ALA A 421 32.74 6.93 -37.65
CA ALA A 421 33.09 7.50 -36.36
C ALA A 421 34.09 8.68 -36.47
N GLN A 422 33.73 9.75 -37.18
CA GLN A 422 34.51 11.00 -37.23
C GLN A 422 33.84 12.20 -36.53
N GLU A 423 32.64 12.01 -35.97
CA GLU A 423 32.11 12.93 -34.98
C GLU A 423 32.85 12.71 -33.65
N LYS A 424 33.75 13.64 -33.30
CA LYS A 424 34.17 13.80 -31.90
C LYS A 424 32.93 14.08 -31.07
N SER A 425 32.81 13.47 -29.90
CA SER A 425 31.88 13.93 -28.88
C SER A 425 32.16 15.40 -28.58
N VAL A 426 31.24 16.27 -29.01
CA VAL A 426 31.30 17.70 -28.68
C VAL A 426 31.14 17.80 -27.17
N PRO A 427 32.00 18.50 -26.41
CA PRO A 427 31.83 18.64 -24.97
C PRO A 427 30.56 19.46 -24.65
N PRO A 428 29.98 19.33 -23.45
CA PRO A 428 28.84 20.16 -23.05
C PRO A 428 29.15 21.66 -23.17
N PRO A 429 28.15 22.50 -23.52
CA PRO A 429 28.34 23.96 -23.62
C PRO A 429 28.83 24.58 -22.31
N ASP A 430 29.77 25.51 -22.39
CA ASP A 430 30.43 26.09 -21.22
C ASP A 430 29.44 26.86 -20.31
N ALA A 431 28.50 27.59 -20.91
CA ALA A 431 27.37 28.21 -20.22
C ALA A 431 26.20 28.49 -21.19
N GLY A 432 25.02 28.75 -20.62
CA GLY A 432 23.81 29.16 -21.36
C GLY A 432 22.90 28.00 -21.75
N ARG A 433 21.73 28.30 -22.33
CA ARG A 433 20.71 27.30 -22.64
C ARG A 433 21.01 26.52 -23.92
N ALA A 434 21.00 25.20 -23.83
CA ALA A 434 21.26 24.32 -24.97
C ALA A 434 20.55 22.96 -24.83
N LYS A 435 20.38 22.29 -25.97
CA LYS A 435 20.04 20.87 -26.03
C LYS A 435 21.31 20.07 -26.33
N TYR A 436 21.64 19.13 -25.47
CA TYR A 436 22.86 18.34 -25.52
C TYR A 436 22.53 16.84 -25.42
N THR A 437 23.12 16.04 -26.31
CA THR A 437 23.00 14.57 -26.30
C THR A 437 24.34 13.99 -25.87
N TYR A 438 24.34 13.24 -24.77
CA TYR A 438 25.53 12.58 -24.23
C TYR A 438 25.92 11.35 -25.07
N PRO A 439 27.16 10.81 -24.96
CA PRO A 439 27.61 9.65 -25.75
C PRO A 439 26.78 8.37 -25.54
N ASN A 440 26.32 8.12 -24.30
CA ASN A 440 25.36 7.05 -23.99
C ASN A 440 23.98 7.25 -24.65
N GLY A 441 23.73 8.44 -25.21
CA GLY A 441 22.54 8.91 -25.89
C GLY A 441 21.40 9.37 -24.98
N ASP A 442 21.69 9.75 -23.73
CA ASP A 442 20.82 10.58 -22.89
C ASP A 442 20.75 12.02 -23.44
N VAL A 443 19.72 12.78 -23.06
CA VAL A 443 19.51 14.15 -23.55
C VAL A 443 19.24 15.11 -22.39
N TYR A 444 19.95 16.23 -22.36
CA TYR A 444 19.59 17.39 -21.53
C TYR A 444 19.13 18.54 -22.42
N ASP A 445 18.06 19.24 -22.03
CA ASP A 445 17.49 20.41 -22.70
C ASP A 445 17.23 21.50 -21.66
N GLY A 446 18.19 22.40 -21.46
CA GLY A 446 18.19 23.32 -20.32
C GLY A 446 19.43 24.19 -20.24
N ASP A 447 19.57 24.90 -19.12
CA ASP A 447 20.67 25.84 -18.90
C ASP A 447 21.96 25.12 -18.44
N PHE A 448 23.11 25.62 -18.87
CA PHE A 448 24.44 25.20 -18.42
C PHE A 448 25.17 26.34 -17.69
N ASP A 449 26.02 25.98 -16.72
CA ASP A 449 27.06 26.83 -16.13
C ASP A 449 28.30 25.98 -15.85
N GLN A 450 29.48 26.45 -16.27
CA GLN A 450 30.76 25.72 -16.19
C GLN A 450 30.70 24.27 -16.74
N LYS A 451 29.94 24.07 -17.83
CA LYS A 451 29.62 22.75 -18.47
C LYS A 451 28.72 21.83 -17.65
N GLN A 452 28.27 22.24 -16.47
CA GLN A 452 27.35 21.51 -15.61
C GLN A 452 25.91 21.91 -15.87
N ARG A 453 24.94 21.01 -15.63
CA ARG A 453 23.51 21.35 -15.69
C ARG A 453 23.16 22.35 -14.59
N HIS A 454 22.47 23.42 -14.95
CA HIS A 454 22.11 24.54 -14.07
C HIS A 454 20.72 25.09 -14.44
N GLY A 455 20.21 26.04 -13.66
CA GLY A 455 19.04 26.84 -14.03
C GLY A 455 17.78 25.97 -14.11
N ARG A 456 17.11 25.96 -15.26
CA ARG A 456 16.00 25.02 -15.54
C ARG A 456 16.31 24.14 -16.74
N GLY A 457 15.95 22.85 -16.63
CA GLY A 457 16.22 21.90 -17.69
C GLY A 457 15.51 20.57 -17.55
N LYS A 458 15.32 19.92 -18.71
CA LYS A 458 14.78 18.58 -18.83
C LYS A 458 15.89 17.59 -19.18
N TYR A 459 16.20 16.68 -18.28
CA TYR A 459 17.06 15.53 -18.51
C TYR A 459 16.19 14.32 -18.84
N VAL A 460 16.52 13.59 -19.91
CA VAL A 460 15.85 12.36 -20.33
C VAL A 460 16.91 11.29 -20.48
N VAL A 461 16.78 10.21 -19.72
CA VAL A 461 17.65 9.05 -19.82
C VAL A 461 17.08 8.10 -20.85
N ALA A 462 17.91 7.69 -21.79
CA ALA A 462 17.44 6.92 -22.92
C ALA A 462 17.19 5.45 -22.57
N ASN A 463 16.19 4.86 -23.23
CA ASN A 463 15.79 3.46 -23.11
C ASN A 463 15.36 3.00 -21.70
N THR A 464 15.33 3.88 -20.69
CA THR A 464 14.90 3.58 -19.31
C THR A 464 13.54 4.19 -18.93
N GLY A 465 12.94 5.00 -19.79
CA GLY A 465 11.72 5.76 -19.49
C GLY A 465 11.90 6.82 -18.38
N TYR A 466 13.12 7.07 -17.91
CA TYR A 466 13.39 8.04 -16.86
C TYR A 466 13.60 9.46 -17.41
N SER A 467 13.06 10.44 -16.69
CA SER A 467 13.36 11.85 -16.93
C SER A 467 13.20 12.70 -15.67
N TYR A 468 13.89 13.83 -15.63
CA TYR A 468 13.68 14.89 -14.65
C TYR A 468 13.48 16.22 -15.38
N GLU A 469 12.45 16.97 -15.02
CA GLU A 469 12.16 18.31 -15.54
C GLU A 469 11.95 19.27 -14.37
N GLY A 470 12.88 20.19 -14.17
CA GLY A 470 12.91 21.04 -12.98
C GLY A 470 14.12 21.96 -12.92
N GLU A 471 14.46 22.38 -11.71
CA GLU A 471 15.61 23.23 -11.43
C GLU A 471 16.88 22.42 -11.12
N TRP A 472 18.02 22.96 -11.55
CA TRP A 472 19.33 22.32 -11.44
C TRP A 472 20.36 23.28 -10.86
N GLN A 473 21.27 22.75 -10.05
CA GLN A 473 22.40 23.49 -9.50
C GLN A 473 23.62 22.57 -9.49
N ARG A 474 24.58 22.83 -10.40
CA ARG A 474 25.84 22.06 -10.53
C ARG A 474 25.59 20.56 -10.67
N ASP A 475 24.82 20.18 -11.69
CA ASP A 475 24.40 18.79 -11.96
C ASP A 475 23.50 18.10 -10.91
N LEU A 476 23.18 18.76 -9.79
CA LEU A 476 22.22 18.27 -8.79
C LEU A 476 20.82 18.84 -9.03
N ARG A 477 19.78 18.02 -8.81
CA ARG A 477 18.38 18.45 -8.77
C ARG A 477 18.17 19.42 -7.60
N HIS A 478 17.46 20.52 -7.83
CA HIS A 478 17.23 21.59 -6.86
C HIS A 478 15.84 22.22 -7.07
N GLY A 479 15.39 23.08 -6.15
CA GLY A 479 14.22 23.93 -6.35
C GLY A 479 12.92 23.14 -6.46
N GLN A 480 12.21 23.27 -7.58
CA GLN A 480 11.00 22.49 -7.90
C GLN A 480 11.23 21.63 -9.14
N GLY A 481 10.75 20.40 -9.15
CA GLY A 481 10.88 19.52 -10.32
C GLY A 481 10.09 18.22 -10.28
N VAL A 482 9.77 17.73 -11.48
CA VAL A 482 9.05 16.48 -11.74
C VAL A 482 10.04 15.41 -12.20
N LEU A 483 9.97 14.25 -11.56
CA LEU A 483 10.75 13.05 -11.81
C LEU A 483 9.82 11.98 -12.37
N LYS A 484 10.11 11.38 -13.52
CA LYS A 484 9.39 10.21 -14.06
C LYS A 484 10.37 9.05 -14.22
N SER A 485 9.94 7.81 -13.97
CA SER A 485 10.69 6.57 -14.19
C SER A 485 9.74 5.40 -14.48
N MET A 486 10.26 4.24 -14.91
CA MET A 486 9.43 3.02 -15.00
C MET A 486 8.89 2.54 -13.64
N GLN A 487 9.55 2.92 -12.54
CA GLN A 487 9.12 2.57 -11.18
C GLN A 487 8.07 3.53 -10.62
N GLY A 488 7.91 4.74 -11.19
CA GLY A 488 6.99 5.75 -10.66
C GLY A 488 7.20 7.19 -11.15
N MET A 489 6.49 8.13 -10.54
CA MET A 489 6.66 9.58 -10.71
C MET A 489 6.73 10.29 -9.36
N TYR A 490 7.58 11.32 -9.23
CA TYR A 490 7.55 12.29 -8.12
C TYR A 490 7.38 13.72 -8.67
N SER A 491 6.73 14.60 -7.92
CA SER A 491 6.59 16.03 -8.23
C SER A 491 6.62 16.84 -6.94
N GLY A 492 7.64 17.68 -6.75
CA GLY A 492 7.81 18.43 -5.50
C GLY A 492 9.15 19.17 -5.41
N ALA A 493 9.53 19.54 -4.19
CA ALA A 493 10.75 20.31 -3.94
C ALA A 493 12.00 19.44 -3.77
N TRP A 494 13.14 19.99 -4.17
CA TRP A 494 14.43 19.32 -4.21
C TRP A 494 15.55 20.17 -3.60
N VAL A 495 16.45 19.55 -2.85
CA VAL A 495 17.71 20.16 -2.42
C VAL A 495 18.83 19.15 -2.62
N ALA A 496 19.81 19.47 -3.48
CA ALA A 496 21.02 18.68 -3.69
C ALA A 496 20.73 17.18 -3.96
N ASN A 497 19.85 16.91 -4.94
CA ASN A 497 19.28 15.59 -5.24
C ASN A 497 18.30 14.99 -4.21
N GLU A 498 18.14 15.49 -2.98
CA GLU A 498 17.16 14.95 -2.03
C GLU A 498 15.75 15.53 -2.24
N ARG A 499 14.70 14.70 -2.09
CA ARG A 499 13.31 15.15 -1.97
C ARG A 499 13.09 15.85 -0.63
N CYS A 500 12.47 17.03 -0.66
CA CYS A 500 12.19 17.85 0.52
C CYS A 500 10.86 18.63 0.37
N GLY A 501 10.39 19.25 1.45
CA GLY A 501 9.19 20.10 1.40
C GLY A 501 7.95 19.33 0.97
N LEU A 502 6.96 19.98 0.35
CA LEU A 502 5.78 19.27 -0.17
C LEU A 502 6.11 18.54 -1.48
N GLY A 503 5.60 17.32 -1.62
CA GLY A 503 5.74 16.54 -2.85
C GLY A 503 4.78 15.36 -2.98
N ASP A 504 4.35 15.13 -4.22
CA ASP A 504 3.60 13.98 -4.71
C ASP A 504 4.55 12.88 -5.20
N CYS A 505 4.15 11.62 -5.06
CA CYS A 505 4.94 10.43 -5.35
C CYS A 505 3.98 9.27 -5.70
N THR A 506 4.21 8.56 -6.80
CA THR A 506 3.42 7.39 -7.21
C THR A 506 4.36 6.31 -7.73
N SER A 507 4.36 5.11 -7.15
CA SER A 507 5.14 3.97 -7.65
C SER A 507 4.27 2.97 -8.41
N THR A 508 4.55 2.85 -9.70
CA THR A 508 3.91 1.91 -10.64
C THR A 508 4.24 0.46 -10.30
N THR A 509 5.47 0.18 -9.84
CA THR A 509 5.92 -1.20 -9.53
C THR A 509 5.34 -1.72 -8.22
N LEU A 510 5.22 -0.85 -7.20
CA LEU A 510 4.72 -1.22 -5.87
C LEU A 510 3.23 -0.92 -5.67
N GLY A 511 2.51 -0.48 -6.71
CA GLY A 511 1.07 -0.16 -6.65
C GLY A 511 0.73 0.83 -5.53
N SER A 512 1.53 1.89 -5.40
CA SER A 512 1.59 2.72 -4.20
C SER A 512 1.78 4.21 -4.49
N SER A 513 1.51 5.08 -3.53
CA SER A 513 1.68 6.52 -3.64
C SER A 513 1.92 7.18 -2.30
N TYR A 514 2.56 8.36 -2.31
CA TYR A 514 2.65 9.26 -1.18
C TYR A 514 2.41 10.71 -1.62
N ARG A 515 1.59 11.44 -0.88
CA ARG A 515 1.45 12.91 -0.99
C ARG A 515 1.63 13.50 0.39
N GLY A 516 2.63 14.36 0.59
CA GLY A 516 2.86 14.94 1.90
C GLY A 516 4.15 15.75 1.97
N GLN A 517 4.68 15.94 3.17
CA GLN A 517 5.98 16.57 3.36
C GLN A 517 7.12 15.54 3.31
N TRP A 518 8.27 16.00 2.85
CA TRP A 518 9.48 15.22 2.64
C TRP A 518 10.65 15.89 3.35
N ARG A 519 11.58 15.09 3.84
CA ARG A 519 12.84 15.55 4.40
C ARG A 519 13.91 14.50 4.17
N ALA A 520 14.98 14.87 3.47
CA ALA A 520 16.07 13.97 3.10
C ALA A 520 15.57 12.64 2.53
N ASN A 521 14.76 12.70 1.47
CA ASN A 521 14.12 11.55 0.82
C ASN A 521 13.10 10.72 1.64
N VAL A 522 12.86 11.04 2.92
CA VAL A 522 11.95 10.33 3.81
C VAL A 522 10.63 11.09 4.04
N TYR A 523 9.52 10.36 4.28
CA TYR A 523 8.23 10.94 4.67
C TYR A 523 8.33 11.68 6.00
N HIS A 524 7.77 12.89 6.05
CA HIS A 524 7.75 13.73 7.25
C HIS A 524 6.48 14.57 7.30
N GLY A 525 6.20 15.20 8.45
CA GLY A 525 5.04 16.09 8.62
C GLY A 525 3.72 15.41 8.22
N SER A 526 2.74 16.19 7.77
CA SER A 526 1.46 15.64 7.32
C SER A 526 1.57 15.04 5.91
N GLY A 527 0.94 13.88 5.69
CA GLY A 527 0.84 13.25 4.37
C GLY A 527 -0.16 12.09 4.30
N ARG A 528 -0.36 11.55 3.09
CA ARG A 528 -1.11 10.33 2.78
C ARG A 528 -0.22 9.34 2.05
N LEU A 529 -0.12 8.11 2.56
CA LEU A 529 0.53 6.95 1.97
C LEU A 529 -0.53 5.93 1.51
N VAL A 530 -0.35 5.33 0.34
CA VAL A 530 -1.11 4.18 -0.16
C VAL A 530 -0.10 3.13 -0.58
N GLN A 531 -0.17 1.89 -0.08
CA GLN A 531 0.78 0.83 -0.43
C GLN A 531 0.23 -0.57 -0.14
N ASN A 532 0.25 -1.48 -1.11
CA ASN A 532 -0.09 -2.91 -0.90
C ASN A 532 -1.47 -3.24 -0.28
N GLY A 533 -2.41 -2.29 -0.23
CA GLY A 533 -3.72 -2.42 0.44
C GLY A 533 -3.82 -1.67 1.77
N LEU A 534 -2.71 -1.08 2.24
CA LEU A 534 -2.65 -0.06 3.27
C LEU A 534 -2.96 1.30 2.64
N GLU A 535 -3.84 2.08 3.25
CA GLU A 535 -3.94 3.53 3.11
C GLU A 535 -3.73 4.14 4.50
N TYR A 536 -2.86 5.14 4.63
CA TYR A 536 -2.70 5.94 5.84
C TYR A 536 -2.70 7.41 5.45
N GLU A 537 -3.34 8.26 6.25
CA GLU A 537 -3.23 9.72 6.15
C GLU A 537 -3.16 10.32 7.55
N GLY A 538 -2.13 11.11 7.82
CA GLY A 538 -1.80 11.59 9.15
C GLY A 538 -0.39 12.18 9.19
N GLU A 539 0.24 12.20 10.36
CA GLU A 539 1.61 12.71 10.51
C GLU A 539 2.68 11.62 10.39
N PHE A 540 3.89 12.04 10.02
CA PHE A 540 5.04 11.17 9.75
C PHE A 540 6.31 11.69 10.43
N GLN A 541 7.03 10.79 11.11
CA GLN A 541 8.38 11.05 11.62
C GLN A 541 9.32 9.90 11.22
N GLY A 542 10.34 10.19 10.42
CA GLY A 542 11.30 9.19 9.95
C GLY A 542 10.64 8.03 9.20
N GLY A 543 9.67 8.33 8.32
CA GLY A 543 8.94 7.33 7.55
C GLY A 543 7.81 6.61 8.30
N ARG A 544 7.74 6.73 9.64
CA ARG A 544 6.75 6.06 10.49
C ARG A 544 5.55 6.93 10.78
N PHE A 545 4.40 6.30 11.02
CA PHE A 545 3.16 6.96 11.45
C PHE A 545 3.33 7.50 12.88
N GLU A 546 2.97 8.76 13.07
CA GLU A 546 3.07 9.54 14.31
C GLU A 546 1.86 10.50 14.37
N GLY A 547 1.56 11.08 15.54
CA GLY A 547 0.53 12.10 15.68
C GLY A 547 -0.88 11.59 15.34
N MET A 548 -1.76 12.46 14.83
CA MET A 548 -3.11 12.04 14.41
C MET A 548 -3.08 11.38 13.02
N GLY A 549 -3.78 10.25 12.84
CA GLY A 549 -3.87 9.57 11.55
C GLY A 549 -5.07 8.63 11.37
N LYS A 550 -5.63 8.62 10.15
CA LYS A 550 -6.63 7.66 9.66
C LYS A 550 -5.93 6.60 8.80
N CYS A 551 -6.23 5.32 9.04
CA CYS A 551 -5.66 4.20 8.31
C CYS A 551 -6.74 3.17 7.90
N THR A 552 -6.56 2.55 6.75
CA THR A 552 -7.30 1.38 6.27
C THR A 552 -6.28 0.34 5.83
N TYR A 553 -6.40 -0.92 6.24
CA TYR A 553 -5.53 -1.98 5.75
C TYR A 553 -6.33 -3.22 5.36
N SER A 554 -6.53 -3.42 4.05
CA SER A 554 -7.36 -4.51 3.51
C SER A 554 -6.74 -5.91 3.58
N LYS A 555 -5.53 -6.05 4.16
CA LYS A 555 -4.80 -7.33 4.28
C LYS A 555 -4.31 -7.66 5.69
N HIS A 556 -4.63 -6.86 6.71
CA HIS A 556 -4.24 -7.19 8.08
C HIS A 556 -5.16 -8.32 8.62
N PRO A 557 -4.64 -9.30 9.37
CA PRO A 557 -5.46 -10.40 9.89
C PRO A 557 -6.55 -9.96 10.88
N ASP A 558 -6.24 -9.03 11.79
CA ASP A 558 -7.17 -8.67 12.88
C ASP A 558 -8.10 -7.46 12.59
N TRP A 559 -7.66 -6.47 11.78
CA TRP A 559 -8.36 -5.20 11.61
C TRP A 559 -8.38 -4.66 10.19
N THR A 560 -9.34 -3.78 9.88
CA THR A 560 -9.55 -3.21 8.55
C THR A 560 -9.39 -1.70 8.51
N ARG A 561 -9.75 -0.97 9.57
CA ARG A 561 -9.50 0.48 9.71
C ARG A 561 -9.09 0.88 11.13
N TYR A 562 -8.29 1.94 11.23
CA TYR A 562 -8.04 2.66 12.48
C TYR A 562 -8.14 4.17 12.25
N ARG A 563 -8.56 4.95 13.25
CA ARG A 563 -8.50 6.43 13.24
C ARG A 563 -8.19 6.91 14.65
N GLY A 564 -7.09 7.62 14.86
CA GLY A 564 -6.70 8.05 16.21
C GLY A 564 -5.26 8.56 16.28
N GLU A 565 -4.69 8.53 17.48
CA GLU A 565 -3.28 8.87 17.71
C GLU A 565 -2.34 7.69 17.37
N TRP A 566 -1.17 8.04 16.86
CA TRP A 566 -0.12 7.12 16.42
C TRP A 566 1.22 7.50 17.04
N LYS A 567 2.04 6.48 17.28
CA LYS A 567 3.37 6.64 17.89
C LYS A 567 4.32 5.55 17.42
N GLN A 568 5.37 5.94 16.73
CA GLN A 568 6.36 5.05 16.12
C GLN A 568 5.77 3.93 15.24
N GLY A 569 4.58 4.14 14.67
CA GLY A 569 3.83 3.14 13.88
C GLY A 569 2.80 2.31 14.65
N LEU A 570 2.54 2.56 15.93
CA LEU A 570 1.54 1.87 16.75
C LEU A 570 0.38 2.80 17.16
N PHE A 571 -0.81 2.24 17.41
CA PHE A 571 -1.93 2.96 18.02
C PHE A 571 -1.57 3.43 19.44
N ASP A 572 -1.78 4.71 19.76
CA ASP A 572 -1.68 5.30 21.11
C ASP A 572 -2.91 6.20 21.33
N GLY A 573 -3.01 6.88 22.47
CA GLY A 573 -4.02 7.93 22.70
C GLY A 573 -5.48 7.51 22.48
N LEU A 574 -6.32 8.38 21.93
CA LEU A 574 -7.72 8.06 21.58
C LEU A 574 -7.87 7.58 20.14
N GLY A 575 -8.71 6.57 19.90
CA GLY A 575 -9.04 6.15 18.53
C GLY A 575 -10.19 5.16 18.35
N THR A 576 -10.52 4.92 17.09
CA THR A 576 -11.55 4.00 16.58
C THR A 576 -10.88 2.91 15.75
N LEU A 577 -11.20 1.64 16.01
CA LEU A 577 -10.65 0.45 15.35
C LEU A 577 -11.79 -0.43 14.81
N GLU A 578 -11.83 -0.63 13.50
CA GLU A 578 -12.75 -1.53 12.80
C GLU A 578 -12.04 -2.87 12.56
N MET A 579 -12.62 -3.97 13.02
CA MET A 579 -12.03 -5.31 12.97
C MET A 579 -12.47 -6.10 11.72
N VAL A 580 -11.74 -7.15 11.34
CA VAL A 580 -12.05 -7.95 10.12
C VAL A 580 -13.41 -8.65 10.20
N ASN A 581 -13.91 -8.94 11.40
CA ASN A 581 -15.25 -9.46 11.64
C ASN A 581 -16.36 -8.38 11.65
N SER A 582 -16.05 -7.15 11.23
CA SER A 582 -16.92 -5.96 11.25
C SER A 582 -17.37 -5.49 12.64
N ASP A 583 -16.71 -5.92 13.71
CA ASP A 583 -16.82 -5.27 15.02
C ASP A 583 -16.10 -3.91 14.99
N VAL A 584 -16.58 -2.93 15.76
CA VAL A 584 -15.99 -1.59 15.87
C VAL A 584 -15.72 -1.25 17.34
N TYR A 585 -14.47 -0.95 17.66
CA TYR A 585 -14.07 -0.38 18.95
C TYR A 585 -13.84 1.14 18.84
N VAL A 586 -14.17 1.90 19.89
CA VAL A 586 -13.88 3.33 20.06
C VAL A 586 -13.40 3.53 21.49
N GLY A 587 -12.19 4.04 21.73
CA GLY A 587 -11.66 4.24 23.07
C GLY A 587 -10.16 4.54 23.13
N GLU A 588 -9.56 4.40 24.31
CA GLU A 588 -8.13 4.65 24.53
C GLU A 588 -7.25 3.46 24.09
N PHE A 589 -6.04 3.78 23.63
CA PHE A 589 -5.00 2.85 23.22
C PHE A 589 -3.66 3.20 23.89
N VAL A 590 -2.87 2.17 24.20
CA VAL A 590 -1.44 2.33 24.56
C VAL A 590 -0.65 1.24 23.84
N ALA A 591 0.33 1.64 23.03
CA ALA A 591 1.21 0.74 22.28
C ALA A 591 0.48 -0.42 21.57
N GLY A 592 -0.54 -0.08 20.78
CA GLY A 592 -1.35 -1.01 19.97
C GLY A 592 -2.45 -1.76 20.73
N LYS A 593 -2.71 -1.46 22.01
CA LYS A 593 -3.65 -2.22 22.86
C LYS A 593 -4.72 -1.33 23.49
N ARG A 594 -5.98 -1.77 23.41
CA ARG A 594 -7.15 -1.12 24.02
C ARG A 594 -6.99 -1.00 25.54
N GLN A 595 -7.28 0.17 26.06
CA GLN A 595 -6.99 0.63 27.42
C GLN A 595 -8.09 1.61 27.87
N GLY A 596 -8.07 2.08 29.11
CA GLY A 596 -8.88 3.23 29.55
C GLY A 596 -10.39 3.01 29.44
N GLN A 597 -11.12 3.99 28.92
CA GLN A 597 -12.54 3.86 28.56
C GLN A 597 -12.71 3.50 27.07
N GLY A 598 -13.76 2.73 26.75
CA GLY A 598 -14.15 2.51 25.36
C GLY A 598 -15.41 1.67 25.15
N THR A 599 -15.95 1.76 23.93
CA THR A 599 -17.10 0.99 23.44
C THR A 599 -16.65 -0.01 22.38
N LEU A 600 -17.11 -1.25 22.44
CA LEU A 600 -17.02 -2.27 21.39
C LEU A 600 -18.45 -2.62 20.93
N THR A 601 -18.78 -2.29 19.69
CA THR A 601 -19.97 -2.76 18.98
C THR A 601 -19.59 -3.96 18.14
N SER A 602 -20.27 -5.10 18.29
CA SER A 602 -20.05 -6.26 17.44
C SER A 602 -20.90 -6.21 16.17
N SER A 603 -20.47 -6.89 15.11
CA SER A 603 -21.26 -7.10 13.89
C SER A 603 -22.56 -7.88 14.11
N SER A 604 -22.71 -8.60 15.23
CA SER A 604 -23.99 -9.14 15.70
C SER A 604 -24.99 -8.05 16.13
N GLY A 605 -24.51 -6.83 16.41
CA GLY A 605 -25.25 -5.76 17.07
C GLY A 605 -25.22 -5.80 18.60
N ASP A 606 -24.49 -6.73 19.23
CA ASP A 606 -24.18 -6.65 20.66
C ASP A 606 -23.24 -5.45 20.93
N VAL A 607 -23.38 -4.74 22.05
CA VAL A 607 -22.58 -3.53 22.35
C VAL A 607 -22.09 -3.55 23.80
N TYR A 608 -20.78 -3.41 24.01
CA TYR A 608 -20.20 -3.16 25.34
C TYR A 608 -19.63 -1.75 25.43
N THR A 609 -19.96 -0.98 26.48
CA THR A 609 -19.34 0.30 26.81
C THR A 609 -18.80 0.25 28.24
N GLY A 610 -17.52 0.54 28.45
CA GLY A 610 -16.91 0.53 29.78
C GLY A 610 -15.38 0.55 29.78
N GLN A 611 -14.80 0.08 30.87
CA GLN A 611 -13.36 0.12 31.10
C GLN A 611 -12.60 -1.07 30.47
N TRP A 612 -11.39 -0.78 29.98
CA TRP A 612 -10.51 -1.69 29.26
C TRP A 612 -9.09 -1.69 29.81
N LYS A 613 -8.44 -2.84 29.71
CA LYS A 613 -7.04 -3.03 30.09
C LYS A 613 -6.37 -4.05 29.19
N ALA A 614 -5.36 -3.63 28.44
CA ALA A 614 -4.57 -4.48 27.54
C ALA A 614 -5.44 -5.46 26.70
N ASN A 615 -6.42 -4.92 25.97
CA ASN A 615 -7.41 -5.63 25.14
C ASN A 615 -8.56 -6.39 25.86
N TYR A 616 -8.62 -6.42 27.20
CA TYR A 616 -9.72 -7.03 27.96
C TYR A 616 -10.67 -5.99 28.57
N ARG A 617 -11.95 -6.34 28.71
CA ARG A 617 -12.92 -5.60 29.56
C ARG A 617 -12.55 -5.83 31.03
N ASP A 618 -12.22 -4.77 31.75
CA ASP A 618 -11.67 -4.83 33.13
C ASP A 618 -11.97 -3.51 33.86
N GLY A 619 -12.95 -3.52 34.78
CA GLY A 619 -13.55 -2.34 35.41
C GLY A 619 -15.06 -2.24 35.16
N HIS A 620 -15.68 -1.07 35.36
CA HIS A 620 -17.12 -0.89 35.18
C HIS A 620 -17.53 -0.85 33.70
N GLY A 621 -18.72 -1.39 33.37
CA GLY A 621 -19.25 -1.36 32.00
C GLY A 621 -20.64 -1.99 31.83
N ARG A 622 -21.24 -1.71 30.67
CA ARG A 622 -22.58 -2.12 30.25
C ARG A 622 -22.50 -2.90 28.94
N ALA A 623 -23.07 -4.11 28.90
CA ALA A 623 -23.22 -4.94 27.71
C ALA A 623 -24.71 -5.07 27.30
N PHE A 624 -25.09 -4.50 26.16
CA PHE A 624 -26.33 -4.81 25.45
C PHE A 624 -26.15 -6.04 24.56
N SER A 625 -27.19 -6.87 24.43
CA SER A 625 -27.20 -7.96 23.44
C SER A 625 -28.32 -7.82 22.42
N SER A 626 -27.99 -7.95 21.13
CA SER A 626 -28.93 -7.81 20.02
C SER A 626 -29.90 -8.99 19.93
N GLN A 627 -29.48 -10.20 20.33
CA GLN A 627 -30.28 -11.42 20.20
C GLN A 627 -31.37 -11.48 21.27
N SER A 628 -31.01 -11.21 22.53
CA SER A 628 -31.92 -11.27 23.68
C SER A 628 -32.63 -9.94 23.98
N LYS A 629 -32.11 -8.82 23.46
CA LYS A 629 -32.45 -7.43 23.85
C LYS A 629 -32.16 -7.10 25.32
N GLU A 630 -31.48 -7.98 26.06
CA GLU A 630 -31.04 -7.72 27.44
C GLU A 630 -29.93 -6.67 27.47
N THR A 631 -29.86 -5.93 28.58
CA THR A 631 -28.73 -5.05 28.93
C THR A 631 -28.19 -5.44 30.30
N LYS A 632 -26.89 -5.74 30.40
CA LYS A 632 -26.20 -6.19 31.61
C LYS A 632 -25.19 -5.12 32.02
N ASP A 633 -25.48 -4.41 33.10
CA ASP A 633 -24.69 -3.28 33.60
C ASP A 633 -24.06 -3.65 34.95
N GLY A 634 -22.77 -3.35 35.15
CA GLY A 634 -22.06 -3.73 36.36
C GLY A 634 -20.54 -3.70 36.27
N LEU A 635 -19.89 -4.61 37.02
CA LEU A 635 -18.44 -4.73 37.13
C LEU A 635 -17.94 -5.90 36.27
N TRP A 636 -16.87 -5.67 35.52
CA TRP A 636 -16.23 -6.63 34.62
C TRP A 636 -14.78 -6.88 35.02
N LYS A 637 -14.29 -8.08 34.72
CA LYS A 637 -12.89 -8.47 34.95
C LYS A 637 -12.48 -9.52 33.92
N ARG A 638 -11.45 -9.22 33.12
CA ARG A 638 -10.96 -10.10 32.03
C ARG A 638 -12.09 -10.66 31.14
N ASN A 639 -12.97 -9.79 30.65
CA ASN A 639 -14.15 -10.13 29.82
C ASN A 639 -15.33 -10.83 30.52
N GLU A 640 -15.24 -11.19 31.79
CA GLU A 640 -16.34 -11.78 32.58
C GLU A 640 -17.03 -10.73 33.46
N MET A 641 -18.33 -10.88 33.70
CA MET A 641 -19.12 -9.99 34.57
C MET A 641 -19.20 -10.56 35.99
N VAL A 642 -19.05 -9.70 37.01
CA VAL A 642 -19.09 -10.10 38.42
C VAL A 642 -20.52 -10.01 38.96
N GLU A 643 -21.12 -11.15 39.34
CA GLU A 643 -22.45 -11.17 39.95
C GLU A 643 -22.45 -10.55 41.36
N THR A 644 -23.24 -9.49 41.54
CA THR A 644 -23.57 -8.89 42.84
C THR A 644 -25.08 -8.92 43.05
N LYS A 645 -25.54 -9.38 44.23
CA LYS A 645 -26.95 -9.74 44.52
C LYS A 645 -27.95 -8.57 44.65
N SER A 646 -27.73 -7.45 43.96
CA SER A 646 -28.54 -6.23 44.16
C SER A 646 -28.46 -5.22 43.00
N THR A 647 -29.24 -5.43 41.94
CA THR A 647 -29.57 -4.41 40.92
C THR A 647 -30.98 -4.64 40.36
N GLU A 648 -31.65 -3.55 39.99
CA GLU A 648 -32.94 -3.56 39.29
C GLU A 648 -32.75 -3.89 37.80
N TRP A 649 -33.79 -4.41 37.15
CA TRP A 649 -33.79 -4.77 35.74
C TRP A 649 -34.54 -3.74 34.89
N VAL A 650 -34.11 -3.57 33.65
CA VAL A 650 -34.80 -2.78 32.62
C VAL A 650 -35.16 -3.69 31.46
N ILE A 651 -36.45 -3.76 31.11
CA ILE A 651 -36.97 -4.57 30.01
C ILE A 651 -37.66 -3.63 29.02
N VAL A 652 -37.37 -3.76 27.72
CA VAL A 652 -38.05 -3.04 26.64
C VAL A 652 -38.72 -4.06 25.72
N TYR A 653 -40.02 -3.90 25.52
CA TYR A 653 -40.86 -4.82 24.76
C TYR A 653 -40.96 -4.40 23.28
N ALA A 654 -41.30 -5.34 22.40
CA ALA A 654 -41.35 -5.13 20.95
C ALA A 654 -42.43 -4.13 20.49
N ASN A 655 -43.39 -3.79 21.35
CA ASN A 655 -44.39 -2.74 21.14
C ASN A 655 -43.95 -1.36 21.67
N MET A 656 -42.68 -1.20 22.07
CA MET A 656 -42.07 -0.02 22.71
C MET A 656 -42.51 0.26 24.16
N ASP A 657 -43.24 -0.64 24.81
CA ASP A 657 -43.45 -0.57 26.27
C ASP A 657 -42.11 -0.80 27.01
N LYS A 658 -41.91 -0.14 28.15
CA LYS A 658 -40.67 -0.21 28.94
C LYS A 658 -40.95 -0.44 30.42
N TYR A 659 -40.51 -1.59 30.94
CA TYR A 659 -40.54 -1.94 32.35
C TYR A 659 -39.19 -1.64 33.04
N VAL A 660 -39.25 -1.21 34.30
CA VAL A 660 -38.11 -1.05 35.21
C VAL A 660 -38.51 -1.57 36.59
N GLY A 661 -37.76 -2.51 37.17
CA GLY A 661 -38.06 -3.06 38.49
C GLY A 661 -37.43 -4.44 38.75
N THR A 662 -37.99 -5.19 39.69
CA THR A 662 -37.52 -6.54 40.02
C THR A 662 -38.04 -7.61 39.03
N CYS A 663 -37.24 -8.64 38.79
CA CYS A 663 -37.49 -9.66 37.77
C CYS A 663 -37.34 -11.06 38.34
N GLN A 664 -38.22 -11.98 37.97
CA GLN A 664 -38.08 -13.41 38.26
C GLN A 664 -38.30 -14.21 36.97
N SER A 665 -37.36 -15.10 36.63
CA SER A 665 -37.41 -15.95 35.43
C SER A 665 -37.67 -15.18 34.11
N GLY A 666 -37.13 -13.97 33.97
CA GLY A 666 -37.29 -13.12 32.78
C GLY A 666 -38.62 -12.36 32.70
N ARG A 667 -39.42 -12.31 33.78
CA ARG A 667 -40.70 -11.60 33.84
C ARG A 667 -40.77 -10.59 34.99
N PRO A 668 -41.53 -9.48 34.84
CA PRO A 668 -41.81 -8.53 35.93
C PRO A 668 -42.39 -9.23 37.15
N TRP A 669 -41.75 -9.02 38.30
CA TRP A 669 -42.11 -9.69 39.56
C TRP A 669 -41.68 -8.85 40.76
N GLY A 670 -42.57 -8.55 41.69
CA GLY A 670 -42.31 -7.62 42.79
C GLY A 670 -42.65 -6.18 42.41
N GLN A 671 -41.83 -5.20 42.77
CA GLN A 671 -42.13 -3.79 42.51
C GLN A 671 -41.55 -3.33 41.17
N GLY A 672 -42.27 -2.47 40.44
CA GLY A 672 -41.74 -1.83 39.25
C GLY A 672 -42.69 -0.89 38.51
N ILE A 673 -42.13 -0.18 37.54
CA ILE A 673 -42.74 0.84 36.71
C ILE A 673 -42.81 0.31 35.28
N CYS A 674 -43.97 0.38 34.61
CA CYS A 674 -44.05 0.18 33.16
C CYS A 674 -44.60 1.45 32.50
N ARG A 675 -43.84 2.01 31.54
CA ARG A 675 -44.31 3.06 30.63
C ARG A 675 -44.77 2.40 29.34
N TYR A 676 -45.99 2.71 28.91
CA TYR A 676 -46.61 2.15 27.70
C TYR A 676 -46.39 3.05 26.50
N ALA A 677 -46.25 2.48 25.30
CA ALA A 677 -45.95 3.21 24.07
C ALA A 677 -47.04 4.22 23.65
N ASN A 678 -48.25 4.10 24.19
CA ASN A 678 -49.33 5.08 23.99
C ASN A 678 -49.23 6.32 24.92
N GLY A 679 -48.23 6.39 25.81
CA GLY A 679 -48.05 7.47 26.79
C GLY A 679 -48.62 7.18 28.19
N SER A 680 -49.31 6.06 28.39
CA SER A 680 -49.78 5.64 29.73
C SER A 680 -48.61 5.14 30.59
N VAL A 681 -48.74 5.15 31.93
CA VAL A 681 -47.72 4.66 32.86
C VAL A 681 -48.37 3.92 34.04
N TYR A 682 -47.87 2.73 34.38
CA TYR A 682 -48.17 2.05 35.65
C TYR A 682 -46.95 2.07 36.59
N THR A 683 -47.20 2.18 37.89
CA THR A 683 -46.21 2.01 38.96
C THR A 683 -46.84 1.23 40.10
N GLY A 684 -46.29 0.08 40.48
CA GLY A 684 -46.84 -0.74 41.56
C GLY A 684 -46.26 -2.15 41.58
N ALA A 685 -47.00 -3.07 42.20
CA ALA A 685 -46.61 -4.48 42.25
C ALA A 685 -47.01 -5.27 40.99
N TRP A 686 -46.24 -6.34 40.75
CA TRP A 686 -46.27 -7.22 39.59
C TRP A 686 -46.15 -8.69 39.99
N VAL A 687 -46.94 -9.55 39.36
CA VAL A 687 -46.87 -11.02 39.49
C VAL A 687 -47.03 -11.62 38.09
N ASP A 688 -46.07 -12.45 37.67
CA ASP A 688 -46.00 -13.06 36.32
C ASP A 688 -46.25 -12.10 35.14
N GLY A 689 -45.78 -10.85 35.24
CA GLY A 689 -46.00 -9.82 34.21
C GLY A 689 -47.38 -9.15 34.22
N LEU A 690 -48.27 -9.47 35.17
CA LEU A 690 -49.54 -8.78 35.39
C LEU A 690 -49.43 -7.76 36.52
N ARG A 691 -50.23 -6.68 36.45
CA ARG A 691 -50.33 -5.66 37.49
C ARG A 691 -51.23 -6.18 38.62
N GLU A 692 -50.70 -6.22 39.83
CA GLU A 692 -51.32 -6.91 40.97
C GLU A 692 -51.00 -6.18 42.28
N GLY A 693 -51.93 -6.08 43.23
CA GLY A 693 -51.76 -5.34 44.47
C GLY A 693 -51.83 -3.82 44.29
N LEU A 694 -51.23 -3.04 45.18
CA LEU A 694 -51.30 -1.57 45.13
C LEU A 694 -50.49 -1.00 43.96
N GLY A 695 -51.07 -0.03 43.25
CA GLY A 695 -50.40 0.69 42.17
C GLY A 695 -51.18 1.87 41.59
N ILE A 696 -50.43 2.75 40.92
CA ILE A 696 -50.92 3.95 40.24
C ILE A 696 -50.83 3.74 38.73
N PHE A 697 -51.89 4.03 38.00
CA PHE A 697 -51.92 4.07 36.53
C PHE A 697 -52.32 5.47 36.05
N CYS A 698 -51.43 6.14 35.33
CA CYS A 698 -51.80 7.30 34.51
C CYS A 698 -52.14 6.82 33.11
N ASP A 699 -53.30 7.18 32.57
CA ASP A 699 -53.60 6.98 31.15
C ASP A 699 -52.95 8.06 30.27
N HIS A 700 -52.95 7.83 28.96
CA HIS A 700 -52.42 8.73 27.94
C HIS A 700 -53.16 10.08 27.82
N SER A 701 -54.26 10.28 28.56
CA SER A 701 -54.99 11.56 28.66
C SER A 701 -54.70 12.31 29.97
N GLY A 702 -53.75 11.81 30.78
CA GLY A 702 -53.36 12.40 32.06
C GLY A 702 -54.27 12.01 33.23
N ARG A 703 -55.18 11.04 33.07
CA ARG A 703 -56.04 10.58 34.17
C ARG A 703 -55.32 9.55 35.02
N THR A 704 -55.11 9.89 36.29
CA THR A 704 -54.50 8.99 37.27
C THR A 704 -55.57 8.19 38.04
N PHE A 705 -55.51 6.86 37.93
CA PHE A 705 -56.12 5.94 38.87
C PHE A 705 -55.07 5.52 39.92
N GLU A 706 -55.42 5.58 41.21
CA GLU A 706 -54.63 5.04 42.31
C GLU A 706 -55.50 4.06 43.11
N GLY A 707 -55.01 2.84 43.35
CA GLY A 707 -55.76 1.84 44.09
C GLY A 707 -55.16 0.44 44.03
N GLU A 708 -55.97 -0.56 44.37
CA GLU A 708 -55.60 -1.98 44.26
C GLU A 708 -55.96 -2.53 42.87
N TRP A 709 -55.05 -3.34 42.33
CA TRP A 709 -55.11 -4.00 41.04
C TRP A 709 -55.18 -5.51 41.21
N ARG A 710 -55.99 -6.18 40.39
CA ARG A 710 -56.06 -7.64 40.33
C ARG A 710 -56.17 -8.08 38.87
N ASN A 711 -55.28 -8.96 38.42
CA ASN A 711 -55.16 -9.41 37.03
C ASN A 711 -55.19 -8.24 36.03
N SER A 712 -54.42 -7.17 36.32
CA SER A 712 -54.38 -5.94 35.54
C SER A 712 -55.67 -5.12 35.45
N GLN A 713 -56.67 -5.36 36.30
CA GLN A 713 -57.90 -4.54 36.43
C GLN A 713 -57.96 -3.78 37.77
N PRO A 714 -58.49 -2.53 37.80
CA PRO A 714 -58.65 -1.74 39.02
C PRO A 714 -59.82 -2.22 39.90
N TRP A 715 -59.70 -2.15 41.24
CA TRP A 715 -60.72 -2.71 42.15
C TRP A 715 -61.81 -1.70 42.60
N GLN A 716 -61.47 -0.43 42.91
CA GLN A 716 -62.44 0.64 43.25
C GLN A 716 -61.90 2.04 42.87
N GLU A 717 -62.78 2.96 42.45
CA GLU A 717 -62.40 4.33 42.07
C GLU A 717 -62.44 5.35 43.24
N LYS A 718 -61.50 6.29 43.20
CA LYS A 718 -61.62 7.64 43.79
C LYS A 718 -61.04 8.66 42.81
N SER A 719 -61.70 9.81 42.66
CA SER A 719 -61.25 10.89 41.79
C SER A 719 -61.62 12.27 42.35
N ILE A 720 -60.81 13.28 42.00
CA ILE A 720 -61.12 14.73 41.94
C ILE A 720 -59.93 15.42 41.23
N THR A 721 -60.16 16.59 40.61
CA THR A 721 -59.30 17.31 39.63
C THR A 721 -59.01 18.76 40.13
N PRO A 722 -58.42 19.75 39.37
CA PRO A 722 -57.54 19.78 38.17
C PRO A 722 -56.30 20.75 38.26
N TYR A 723 -55.58 20.88 37.13
CA TYR A 723 -54.69 21.94 36.50
C TYR A 723 -54.66 23.43 37.04
N VAL A 724 -53.71 24.38 36.77
CA VAL A 724 -53.18 25.03 35.50
C VAL A 724 -51.88 25.94 35.68
N ASP A 725 -51.07 26.17 34.59
CA ASP A 725 -50.20 27.37 34.18
C ASP A 725 -48.87 27.79 34.94
N ILE A 726 -48.00 28.75 34.44
CA ILE A 726 -46.53 28.87 34.80
C ILE A 726 -45.59 30.16 35.07
N SER A 727 -44.93 30.95 34.19
CA SER A 727 -43.43 31.24 34.37
C SER A 727 -42.77 32.44 35.20
N LEU A 728 -42.14 32.19 36.38
CA LEU A 728 -41.00 32.88 37.13
C LEU A 728 -41.07 34.26 37.89
N GLY A 729 -40.15 34.47 38.87
CA GLY A 729 -39.69 35.77 39.46
C GLY A 729 -38.91 35.72 40.82
N ASP A 730 -37.71 36.32 40.92
CA ASP A 730 -36.91 36.51 42.17
C ASP A 730 -37.00 37.97 42.70
N ASP A 731 -37.08 38.18 44.03
CA ASP A 731 -36.81 39.45 44.72
C ASP A 731 -36.55 39.23 46.23
N ASP A 732 -35.63 39.99 46.84
CA ASP A 732 -35.21 39.82 48.25
C ASP A 732 -36.22 40.34 49.28
N VAL A 733 -36.74 39.46 50.16
CA VAL A 733 -37.47 39.87 51.39
C VAL A 733 -37.16 38.93 52.57
N GLU A 734 -36.57 39.47 53.64
CA GLU A 734 -36.54 38.79 54.95
C GLU A 734 -37.93 38.89 55.62
N LEU A 735 -38.69 37.80 55.67
CA LEU A 735 -39.93 37.70 56.45
C LEU A 735 -39.98 36.42 57.30
N VAL A 736 -40.49 36.56 58.53
CA VAL A 736 -40.49 35.52 59.57
C VAL A 736 -41.72 34.61 59.39
N ALA A 737 -41.70 33.80 58.34
CA ALA A 737 -42.74 32.81 58.07
C ALA A 737 -42.72 31.65 59.09
N THR A 738 -43.89 31.11 59.44
CA THR A 738 -44.01 29.90 60.26
C THR A 738 -43.45 28.69 59.52
N VAL A 739 -42.31 28.19 60.01
CA VAL A 739 -41.59 27.04 59.44
C VAL A 739 -42.52 25.82 59.32
N PRO A 740 -42.68 25.23 58.12
CA PRO A 740 -43.46 23.99 57.95
C PRO A 740 -42.91 22.85 58.81
N SER A 741 -43.80 22.10 59.45
CA SER A 741 -43.44 20.87 60.15
C SER A 741 -42.92 19.80 59.18
N ASP A 742 -42.01 18.94 59.65
CA ASP A 742 -41.56 17.77 58.89
C ASP A 742 -42.75 16.82 58.66
N GLY A 743 -43.10 16.58 57.39
CA GLY A 743 -44.32 15.87 57.01
C GLY A 743 -44.87 16.31 55.65
N GLN A 744 -45.97 15.68 55.21
CA GLN A 744 -46.64 16.02 53.95
C GLN A 744 -47.67 17.14 54.18
N HIS A 745 -47.51 18.26 53.49
CA HIS A 745 -48.33 19.45 53.67
C HIS A 745 -48.70 20.11 52.33
N VAL A 746 -49.84 20.80 52.33
CA VAL A 746 -50.14 21.87 51.36
C VAL A 746 -49.75 23.18 52.05
N PHE A 747 -48.92 23.98 51.40
CA PHE A 747 -48.43 25.26 51.93
C PHE A 747 -48.59 26.34 50.85
N GLU A 748 -49.28 27.43 51.17
CA GLU A 748 -49.29 28.66 50.38
C GLU A 748 -48.28 29.63 51.03
N TYR A 749 -47.30 30.10 50.25
CA TYR A 749 -46.30 31.08 50.67
C TYR A 749 -46.92 32.49 50.66
N GLU A 750 -46.27 33.50 51.24
CA GLU A 750 -46.84 34.86 51.32
C GLU A 750 -46.93 35.58 49.95
N ASN A 751 -46.09 35.22 48.98
CA ASN A 751 -46.25 35.59 47.57
C ASN A 751 -47.42 34.84 46.88
N GLY A 752 -47.99 33.86 47.58
CA GLY A 752 -49.09 32.99 47.17
C GLY A 752 -48.69 31.80 46.29
N ASP A 753 -47.41 31.58 46.04
CA ASP A 753 -46.95 30.30 45.48
C ASP A 753 -47.48 29.14 46.34
N THR A 754 -47.75 27.99 45.74
CA THR A 754 -48.20 26.81 46.50
C THR A 754 -47.25 25.63 46.31
N TYR A 755 -47.07 24.86 47.38
CA TYR A 755 -46.38 23.58 47.36
C TYR A 755 -47.24 22.50 48.03
N THR A 756 -47.43 21.38 47.36
CA THR A 756 -48.10 20.18 47.87
C THR A 756 -47.10 19.02 47.83
N GLY A 757 -46.55 18.67 48.98
CA GLY A 757 -45.45 17.70 49.04
C GLY A 757 -44.90 17.52 50.45
N THR A 758 -43.72 16.92 50.57
CA THR A 758 -43.08 16.68 51.87
C THR A 758 -42.12 17.81 52.23
N PHE A 759 -42.12 18.19 53.51
CA PHE A 759 -41.15 19.11 54.10
C PHE A 759 -40.19 18.36 55.03
N ARG A 760 -38.96 18.86 55.11
CA ARG A 760 -37.91 18.39 56.02
C ARG A 760 -37.07 19.56 56.51
N LYS A 761 -36.99 19.76 57.83
CA LYS A 761 -36.43 20.96 58.48
C LYS A 761 -37.01 22.27 57.89
N GLY A 762 -38.30 22.28 57.58
CA GLY A 762 -39.00 23.42 56.96
C GLY A 762 -38.74 23.65 55.47
N LYS A 763 -37.93 22.82 54.81
CA LYS A 763 -37.59 22.93 53.37
C LYS A 763 -38.30 21.86 52.55
N ARG A 764 -38.64 22.15 51.29
CA ARG A 764 -39.24 21.18 50.34
C ARG A 764 -38.27 20.02 50.11
N HIS A 765 -38.72 18.77 50.28
CA HIS A 765 -37.85 17.59 50.21
C HIS A 765 -38.65 16.33 49.88
N GLY A 766 -38.07 15.37 49.16
CA GLY A 766 -38.81 14.23 48.60
C GLY A 766 -39.77 14.65 47.49
N ARG A 767 -40.79 13.85 47.18
CA ARG A 767 -41.71 14.17 46.08
C ARG A 767 -42.72 15.27 46.47
N GLY A 768 -42.93 16.23 45.57
CA GLY A 768 -43.91 17.29 45.73
C GLY A 768 -44.12 18.14 44.48
N LYS A 769 -45.30 18.76 44.41
CA LYS A 769 -45.72 19.64 43.34
C LYS A 769 -45.67 21.10 43.78
N TYR A 770 -44.98 21.94 43.02
CA TYR A 770 -44.91 23.39 43.19
C TYR A 770 -45.73 24.09 42.09
N VAL A 771 -46.37 25.22 42.40
CA VAL A 771 -47.21 26.03 41.51
C VAL A 771 -47.03 27.52 41.91
N SER A 772 -46.17 28.27 41.21
CA SER A 772 -45.74 29.63 41.59
C SER A 772 -46.66 30.77 41.12
N LYS A 773 -47.70 31.11 41.88
CA LYS A 773 -48.86 31.99 41.55
C LYS A 773 -48.61 33.27 40.72
N LEU A 774 -47.50 33.99 40.90
CA LEU A 774 -47.21 35.24 40.17
C LEU A 774 -47.39 35.07 38.64
N THR A 775 -47.04 33.88 38.19
CA THR A 775 -46.91 33.47 36.79
C THR A 775 -47.47 32.05 36.56
N ARG A 776 -47.49 31.26 37.65
CA ARG A 776 -48.17 30.00 38.04
C ARG A 776 -47.28 28.71 38.22
N HIS A 777 -45.94 28.78 38.17
CA HIS A 777 -44.97 27.71 37.75
C HIS A 777 -45.13 26.30 38.32
N VAL A 778 -45.55 25.34 37.48
CA VAL A 778 -45.72 23.92 37.78
C VAL A 778 -44.41 23.16 37.62
N TYR A 779 -43.90 22.64 38.74
CA TYR A 779 -42.94 21.53 38.78
C TYR A 779 -43.55 20.39 39.61
N ASP A 780 -43.58 19.17 39.06
CA ASP A 780 -44.09 17.96 39.71
C ASP A 780 -42.96 16.91 39.72
N GLY A 781 -42.32 16.69 40.87
CA GLY A 781 -41.09 15.91 40.93
C GLY A 781 -40.47 15.79 42.32
N GLU A 782 -39.22 15.38 42.36
CA GLU A 782 -38.43 15.24 43.58
C GLU A 782 -37.70 16.54 43.97
N TRP A 783 -37.49 16.71 45.27
CA TRP A 783 -36.87 17.88 45.87
C TRP A 783 -35.81 17.46 46.88
N ASP A 784 -34.72 18.21 46.98
CA ASP A 784 -33.78 18.12 48.08
C ASP A 784 -33.52 19.51 48.68
N MET A 785 -34.06 19.76 49.88
CA MET A 785 -33.79 20.94 50.71
C MET A 785 -34.04 22.29 49.98
N ASP A 786 -35.20 22.37 49.32
CA ASP A 786 -35.70 23.43 48.42
C ASP A 786 -35.18 23.44 46.98
N GLN A 787 -34.27 22.54 46.62
CA GLN A 787 -33.76 22.43 45.25
C GLN A 787 -34.47 21.31 44.48
N ARG A 788 -34.76 21.50 43.19
CA ARG A 788 -35.26 20.39 42.34
C ARG A 788 -34.18 19.32 42.18
N HIS A 789 -34.58 18.05 42.34
CA HIS A 789 -33.70 16.89 42.36
C HIS A 789 -34.40 15.68 41.70
N GLY A 790 -33.69 14.54 41.53
CA GLY A 790 -34.29 13.27 41.12
C GLY A 790 -35.03 13.35 39.78
N LYS A 791 -36.19 12.69 39.66
CA LYS A 791 -37.09 12.85 38.50
C LYS A 791 -38.10 13.97 38.73
N GLY A 792 -38.37 14.75 37.68
CA GLY A 792 -39.43 15.74 37.73
C GLY A 792 -39.82 16.34 36.39
N ILE A 793 -41.09 16.73 36.29
CA ILE A 793 -41.69 17.38 35.13
C ILE A 793 -41.80 18.88 35.39
N LEU A 794 -41.30 19.70 34.46
CA LEU A 794 -41.49 21.15 34.43
C LEU A 794 -42.32 21.53 33.19
N THR A 795 -43.42 22.24 33.38
CA THR A 795 -44.26 22.80 32.29
C THR A 795 -44.00 24.31 32.17
N SER A 796 -44.42 24.97 31.07
CA SER A 796 -44.27 26.42 30.79
C SER A 796 -45.59 27.23 30.79
N GLY A 797 -45.49 28.54 30.54
CA GLY A 797 -46.40 29.62 30.95
C GLY A 797 -47.93 29.43 30.95
N THR A 798 -48.69 28.89 30.00
CA THR A 798 -48.60 28.79 28.52
C THR A 798 -48.44 27.40 27.88
N SER A 799 -47.96 26.39 28.60
CA SER A 799 -47.71 25.01 28.12
C SER A 799 -46.80 24.84 26.88
N ASP A 800 -46.34 25.94 26.27
CA ASP A 800 -45.45 26.02 25.10
C ASP A 800 -43.99 25.54 25.32
N PHE A 801 -43.68 24.96 26.47
CA PHE A 801 -42.44 24.26 26.78
C PHE A 801 -42.72 23.23 27.89
N ILE A 802 -42.23 22.01 27.73
CA ILE A 802 -42.36 20.92 28.71
C ILE A 802 -41.01 20.23 28.80
N TYR A 803 -40.61 19.79 30.00
CA TYR A 803 -39.46 18.91 30.25
C TYR A 803 -39.84 17.80 31.24
N ASP A 804 -39.67 16.51 30.87
CA ASP A 804 -39.67 15.34 31.77
C ASP A 804 -38.25 14.76 31.79
N GLY A 805 -37.59 14.71 32.95
CA GLY A 805 -36.21 14.21 33.04
C GLY A 805 -35.57 14.28 34.42
N ASP A 806 -34.24 14.15 34.46
CA ASP A 806 -33.42 14.21 35.68
C ASP A 806 -33.06 15.65 36.09
N TRP A 807 -33.09 15.89 37.40
CA TRP A 807 -32.74 17.15 38.03
C TRP A 807 -31.66 16.94 39.08
N VAL A 808 -30.66 17.83 39.10
CA VAL A 808 -29.70 17.96 40.20
C VAL A 808 -29.51 19.44 40.49
N ARG A 809 -29.87 19.85 41.71
CA ARG A 809 -29.71 21.22 42.23
C ARG A 809 -30.25 22.27 41.26
N ASP A 810 -31.52 22.14 40.90
CA ASP A 810 -32.24 23.03 39.97
C ASP A 810 -31.72 23.06 38.52
N THR A 811 -30.75 22.22 38.17
CA THR A 811 -30.29 22.04 36.78
C THR A 811 -30.87 20.76 36.18
N ARG A 812 -31.38 20.85 34.94
CA ARG A 812 -31.70 19.68 34.11
C ARG A 812 -30.41 18.97 33.74
N THR A 813 -30.41 17.65 33.90
CA THR A 813 -29.25 16.76 33.73
C THR A 813 -29.72 15.37 33.27
N GLY A 814 -28.84 14.37 33.27
CA GLY A 814 -29.20 12.96 33.04
C GLY A 814 -29.92 12.74 31.72
N LYS A 815 -31.01 11.96 31.72
CA LYS A 815 -31.87 11.75 30.54
C LYS A 815 -33.18 12.53 30.68
N GLY A 816 -33.58 13.21 29.61
CA GLY A 816 -34.86 13.92 29.57
C GLY A 816 -35.38 14.23 28.16
N THR A 817 -36.69 14.40 28.08
CA THR A 817 -37.42 14.84 26.89
C THR A 817 -37.89 16.27 27.10
N CYS A 818 -37.77 17.14 26.09
CA CYS A 818 -38.50 18.40 26.05
C CYS A 818 -39.30 18.59 24.75
N ILE A 819 -40.39 19.34 24.87
CA ILE A 819 -41.25 19.81 23.78
C ILE A 819 -41.22 21.33 23.84
N ILE A 820 -41.20 22.02 22.70
CA ILE A 820 -41.24 23.49 22.61
C ILE A 820 -42.24 23.91 21.52
N ARG A 821 -43.20 24.76 21.89
CA ARG A 821 -44.27 25.33 21.05
C ARG A 821 -45.03 24.32 20.20
N ASP A 822 -45.24 23.12 20.75
CA ASP A 822 -45.90 21.97 20.10
C ASP A 822 -45.30 21.55 18.74
N ALA A 823 -44.05 21.97 18.45
CA ALA A 823 -43.39 21.78 17.16
C ALA A 823 -41.95 21.25 17.28
N GLU A 824 -41.11 21.87 18.12
CA GLU A 824 -39.76 21.38 18.36
C GLU A 824 -39.76 20.31 19.46
N THR A 825 -38.92 19.29 19.30
CA THR A 825 -38.78 18.21 20.29
C THR A 825 -37.34 17.80 20.46
N TYR A 826 -36.94 17.49 21.70
CA TYR A 826 -35.67 16.83 22.00
C TYR A 826 -35.89 15.66 22.95
N THR A 827 -35.17 14.55 22.75
CA THR A 827 -35.08 13.45 23.71
C THR A 827 -33.65 12.93 23.73
N GLY A 828 -32.96 13.07 24.86
CA GLY A 828 -31.54 12.73 24.94
C GLY A 828 -30.92 12.98 26.32
N ASP A 829 -29.58 13.09 26.34
CA ASP A 829 -28.84 13.49 27.53
C ASP A 829 -28.88 15.00 27.76
N TRP A 830 -28.76 15.41 29.02
CA TRP A 830 -28.71 16.82 29.42
C TRP A 830 -27.55 17.07 30.36
N VAL A 831 -26.95 18.26 30.26
CA VAL A 831 -25.98 18.76 31.23
C VAL A 831 -26.17 20.26 31.40
N GLU A 832 -26.15 20.76 32.64
CA GLU A 832 -26.23 22.20 32.94
C GLU A 832 -27.34 22.93 32.17
N ASN A 833 -28.56 22.37 32.14
CA ASN A 833 -29.73 22.91 31.40
C ASN A 833 -29.62 22.90 29.84
N ARG A 834 -28.66 22.18 29.25
CA ARG A 834 -28.43 22.11 27.79
C ARG A 834 -28.49 20.67 27.28
N PHE A 835 -28.84 20.48 26.00
CA PHE A 835 -28.72 19.18 25.30
C PHE A 835 -27.26 18.72 25.32
N HIS A 836 -27.02 17.43 25.55
CA HIS A 836 -25.69 16.84 25.56
C HIS A 836 -25.71 15.37 25.12
N GLY A 837 -24.56 14.68 25.21
CA GLY A 837 -24.43 13.25 24.99
C GLY A 837 -25.08 12.80 23.68
N THR A 838 -26.11 11.95 23.78
CA THR A 838 -26.86 11.37 22.66
C THR A 838 -28.33 11.76 22.73
N GLY A 839 -28.92 12.14 21.58
CA GLY A 839 -30.34 12.42 21.50
C GLY A 839 -30.90 12.61 20.10
N ILE A 840 -32.22 12.65 20.02
CA ILE A 840 -32.99 12.97 18.81
C ILE A 840 -33.59 14.37 18.99
N TYR A 841 -33.38 15.23 18.00
CA TYR A 841 -33.93 16.59 17.91
C TYR A 841 -34.75 16.75 16.62
N THR A 842 -35.95 17.32 16.74
CA THR A 842 -36.74 17.80 15.60
C THR A 842 -36.89 19.31 15.71
N ASP A 843 -36.51 20.06 14.68
CA ASP A 843 -36.75 21.51 14.62
C ASP A 843 -38.12 21.87 14.01
N ALA A 844 -38.53 23.13 14.15
CA ALA A 844 -39.83 23.63 13.73
C ALA A 844 -40.05 23.57 12.20
N ASP A 845 -38.98 23.50 11.40
CA ASP A 845 -39.05 23.27 9.95
C ASP A 845 -39.20 21.78 9.59
N GLY A 846 -39.13 20.88 10.58
CA GLY A 846 -39.31 19.44 10.44
C GLY A 846 -38.04 18.66 10.07
N HIS A 847 -36.83 19.23 10.26
CA HIS A 847 -35.61 18.44 10.13
C HIS A 847 -35.41 17.58 11.37
N VAL A 848 -35.15 16.28 11.16
CA VAL A 848 -34.84 15.34 12.23
C VAL A 848 -33.33 15.11 12.27
N TYR A 849 -32.72 15.37 13.42
CA TYR A 849 -31.34 15.04 13.74
C TYR A 849 -31.30 13.98 14.84
N ASP A 850 -30.66 12.85 14.56
CA ASP A 850 -30.42 11.74 15.48
C ASP A 850 -28.90 11.57 15.63
N GLY A 851 -28.35 11.87 16.81
CA GLY A 851 -26.89 11.95 16.99
C GLY A 851 -26.41 12.56 18.29
N GLU A 852 -25.17 13.03 18.28
CA GLU A 852 -24.47 13.57 19.46
C GLU A 852 -24.65 15.09 19.65
N PHE A 853 -24.52 15.55 20.89
CA PHE A 853 -24.64 16.96 21.26
C PHE A 853 -23.53 17.39 22.23
N ASP A 854 -22.86 18.51 21.94
CA ASP A 854 -22.11 19.26 22.96
C ASP A 854 -22.84 20.56 23.31
N ARG A 855 -23.30 20.66 24.56
CA ARG A 855 -23.80 21.89 25.19
C ARG A 855 -24.81 22.68 24.33
N GLY A 856 -25.71 21.95 23.67
CA GLY A 856 -26.79 22.48 22.81
C GLY A 856 -26.52 22.42 21.30
N LEU A 857 -25.29 22.14 20.85
CA LEU A 857 -24.94 22.07 19.43
C LEU A 857 -24.81 20.62 18.95
N LYS A 858 -25.32 20.34 17.74
CA LYS A 858 -25.13 19.06 17.02
C LYS A 858 -23.61 18.82 16.86
N HIS A 859 -23.13 17.67 17.33
CA HIS A 859 -21.70 17.32 17.35
C HIS A 859 -21.50 15.81 17.07
N GLY A 860 -20.29 15.29 17.28
CA GLY A 860 -19.94 13.87 17.12
C GLY A 860 -20.45 13.25 15.82
N MET A 861 -20.97 12.03 15.90
CA MET A 861 -21.70 11.39 14.81
C MET A 861 -23.18 11.77 14.83
N GLY A 862 -23.77 11.94 13.64
CA GLY A 862 -25.22 12.12 13.54
C GLY A 862 -25.81 11.87 12.15
N LYS A 863 -27.12 11.73 12.12
CA LYS A 863 -27.96 11.59 10.92
C LYS A 863 -28.96 12.74 10.87
N LEU A 864 -28.84 13.59 9.84
CA LEU A 864 -29.76 14.68 9.55
C LEU A 864 -30.66 14.30 8.36
N THR A 865 -31.96 14.31 8.57
CA THR A 865 -32.99 14.06 7.54
C THR A 865 -33.78 15.34 7.32
N THR A 866 -33.89 15.80 6.08
CA THR A 866 -34.70 16.98 5.71
C THR A 866 -36.16 16.58 5.40
N PRO A 867 -37.11 17.52 5.45
CA PRO A 867 -38.47 17.32 4.94
C PRO A 867 -38.52 16.93 3.45
N SER A 868 -37.50 17.29 2.68
CA SER A 868 -37.32 16.92 1.26
C SER A 868 -36.70 15.54 1.03
N HIS A 869 -36.59 14.71 2.09
CA HIS A 869 -35.95 13.39 2.08
C HIS A 869 -34.46 13.38 1.67
N GLN A 870 -33.77 14.52 1.72
CA GLN A 870 -32.31 14.52 1.69
C GLN A 870 -31.81 13.96 3.03
N VAL A 871 -30.92 12.97 2.96
CA VAL A 871 -30.33 12.34 4.15
C VAL A 871 -28.83 12.58 4.14
N TYR A 872 -28.31 13.18 5.20
CA TYR A 872 -26.88 13.20 5.50
C TYR A 872 -26.61 12.36 6.75
N GLN A 873 -25.59 11.51 6.70
CA GLN A 873 -25.11 10.73 7.84
C GLN A 873 -23.59 10.79 7.89
N GLY A 874 -23.04 11.30 8.99
CA GLY A 874 -21.62 11.62 9.11
C GLY A 874 -21.29 12.43 10.36
N GLU A 875 -20.11 13.05 10.36
CA GLU A 875 -19.61 13.85 11.48
C GLU A 875 -20.20 15.27 11.51
N PHE A 876 -20.41 15.81 12.71
CA PHE A 876 -20.86 17.18 12.95
C PHE A 876 -19.90 17.93 13.86
N PHE A 877 -19.60 19.18 13.52
CA PHE A 877 -18.81 20.08 14.37
C PHE A 877 -19.58 21.38 14.60
N ARG A 878 -19.97 21.63 15.86
CA ARG A 878 -20.67 22.85 16.31
C ARG A 878 -21.92 23.22 15.48
N GLY A 879 -22.67 22.23 15.01
CA GLY A 879 -23.87 22.40 14.19
C GLY A 879 -23.68 22.13 12.69
N GLU A 880 -22.45 22.18 12.17
CA GLU A 880 -22.17 22.03 10.73
C GLU A 880 -21.68 20.62 10.39
N LYS A 881 -21.94 20.17 9.16
CA LYS A 881 -21.38 18.91 8.62
C LYS A 881 -19.86 19.03 8.47
N GLY A 882 -19.14 18.04 9.00
CA GLY A 882 -17.69 17.93 8.92
C GLY A 882 -17.25 16.49 8.61
N GLY A 883 -15.94 16.25 8.69
CA GLY A 883 -15.35 14.91 8.66
C GLY A 883 -15.80 14.05 7.48
N ILE A 884 -16.03 12.75 7.71
CA ILE A 884 -16.59 11.84 6.70
C ILE A 884 -18.11 11.84 6.77
N GLY A 885 -18.78 11.86 5.61
CA GLY A 885 -20.22 11.71 5.54
C GLY A 885 -20.78 11.25 4.19
N ILE A 886 -21.89 10.54 4.25
CA ILE A 886 -22.72 10.14 3.10
C ILE A 886 -23.87 11.13 2.99
N CYS A 887 -24.13 11.62 1.78
CA CYS A 887 -25.30 12.43 1.45
C CYS A 887 -26.06 11.79 0.28
N THR A 888 -27.29 11.34 0.54
CA THR A 888 -28.25 10.94 -0.49
C THR A 888 -29.11 12.15 -0.83
N TYR A 889 -29.14 12.54 -2.10
CA TYR A 889 -29.88 13.69 -2.60
C TYR A 889 -31.28 13.28 -3.11
N PRO A 890 -32.28 14.18 -3.13
CA PRO A 890 -33.66 13.83 -3.52
C PRO A 890 -33.84 13.37 -4.98
N ASN A 891 -32.84 13.59 -5.84
CA ASN A 891 -32.82 13.11 -7.23
C ASN A 891 -32.22 11.69 -7.39
N GLY A 892 -31.75 11.07 -6.30
CA GLY A 892 -31.10 9.75 -6.31
C GLY A 892 -29.58 9.78 -6.45
N ASP A 893 -28.95 10.95 -6.61
CA ASP A 893 -27.50 11.06 -6.56
C ASP A 893 -26.99 10.75 -5.13
N VAL A 894 -25.80 10.15 -5.04
CA VAL A 894 -25.15 9.83 -3.77
C VAL A 894 -23.72 10.35 -3.77
N TYR A 895 -23.39 11.17 -2.77
CA TYR A 895 -22.02 11.55 -2.46
C TYR A 895 -21.55 10.85 -1.19
N THR A 896 -20.35 10.25 -1.24
CA THR A 896 -19.65 9.67 -0.09
C THR A 896 -18.24 10.20 -0.08
N GLY A 897 -17.87 10.98 0.94
CA GLY A 897 -16.57 11.63 1.01
C GLY A 897 -16.43 12.57 2.20
N GLU A 898 -15.47 13.47 2.13
CA GLU A 898 -15.19 14.46 3.17
C GLU A 898 -16.09 15.70 3.06
N TRP A 899 -16.40 16.27 4.23
CA TRP A 899 -17.23 17.45 4.39
C TRP A 899 -16.51 18.49 5.24
N ARG A 900 -16.67 19.76 4.86
CA ARG A 900 -16.14 20.91 5.58
C ARG A 900 -17.16 22.03 5.52
N THR A 901 -17.57 22.53 6.69
CA THR A 901 -18.50 23.67 6.83
C THR A 901 -19.74 23.54 5.92
N ASN A 902 -20.34 22.34 5.87
CA ASN A 902 -21.48 21.96 5.01
C ASN A 902 -21.21 21.79 3.49
N HIS A 903 -19.97 21.92 3.02
CA HIS A 903 -19.56 21.69 1.62
C HIS A 903 -18.82 20.36 1.45
N ARG A 904 -18.90 19.75 0.27
CA ARG A 904 -18.05 18.61 -0.12
C ARG A 904 -16.61 19.09 -0.27
N HIS A 905 -15.66 18.38 0.32
CA HIS A 905 -14.24 18.74 0.39
C HIS A 905 -13.39 17.45 0.35
N GLY A 906 -12.06 17.55 0.38
CA GLY A 906 -11.18 16.40 0.54
C GLY A 906 -11.32 15.34 -0.55
N GLU A 907 -11.30 14.06 -0.19
CA GLU A 907 -11.55 12.94 -1.12
C GLU A 907 -13.03 12.54 -1.14
N GLY A 908 -13.58 12.19 -2.31
CA GLY A 908 -14.97 11.74 -2.39
C GLY A 908 -15.39 11.07 -3.70
N THR A 909 -16.32 10.12 -3.58
CA THR A 909 -17.06 9.54 -4.70
C THR A 909 -18.39 10.26 -4.88
N LEU A 910 -18.70 10.68 -6.11
CA LEU A 910 -20.04 11.04 -6.53
C LEU A 910 -20.54 9.98 -7.52
N LEU A 911 -21.68 9.36 -7.19
CA LEU A 911 -22.44 8.51 -8.10
C LEU A 911 -23.71 9.29 -8.51
N LEU A 912 -23.87 9.51 -9.80
CA LEU A 912 -25.07 10.13 -10.36
C LEU A 912 -26.14 9.08 -10.64
N ALA A 913 -27.42 9.48 -10.55
CA ALA A 913 -28.55 8.64 -10.95
C ALA A 913 -28.53 8.25 -12.45
N SER A 914 -27.70 8.90 -13.27
CA SER A 914 -27.41 8.52 -14.67
C SER A 914 -26.52 7.28 -14.81
N GLY A 915 -25.91 6.79 -13.72
CA GLY A 915 -24.89 5.74 -13.72
C GLY A 915 -23.47 6.24 -13.96
N GLU A 916 -23.28 7.54 -14.18
CA GLU A 916 -21.96 8.17 -14.26
C GLU A 916 -21.34 8.31 -12.87
N ARG A 917 -20.03 8.13 -12.79
CA ARG A 917 -19.30 8.09 -11.51
C ARG A 917 -18.02 8.90 -11.58
N TYR A 918 -17.79 9.73 -10.55
CA TYR A 918 -16.52 10.38 -10.30
C TYR A 918 -15.93 9.91 -8.97
N VAL A 919 -14.62 9.68 -8.93
CA VAL A 919 -13.82 9.44 -7.72
C VAL A 919 -12.61 10.35 -7.76
N GLY A 920 -12.39 11.14 -6.72
CA GLY A 920 -11.22 12.01 -6.63
C GLY A 920 -11.44 13.17 -5.67
N GLN A 921 -10.66 14.22 -5.86
CA GLN A 921 -10.58 15.33 -4.92
C GLN A 921 -11.68 16.39 -5.16
N TRP A 922 -12.12 16.98 -4.06
CA TRP A 922 -13.16 17.99 -3.98
C TRP A 922 -12.66 19.20 -3.19
N HIS A 923 -13.03 20.38 -3.64
CA HIS A 923 -12.80 21.62 -2.92
C HIS A 923 -14.08 22.43 -3.00
N ASP A 924 -14.69 22.72 -1.85
CA ASP A 924 -15.89 23.54 -1.68
C ASP A 924 -16.96 23.32 -2.76
N ASN A 925 -17.40 22.05 -2.84
CA ASN A 925 -18.35 21.48 -3.81
C ASN A 925 -17.90 21.27 -5.26
N VAL A 926 -16.73 21.73 -5.73
CA VAL A 926 -16.24 21.48 -7.10
C VAL A 926 -15.18 20.37 -7.15
N ARG A 927 -15.09 19.63 -8.27
CA ARG A 927 -14.01 18.64 -8.49
C ARG A 927 -12.66 19.33 -8.72
N GLN A 928 -11.61 18.77 -8.14
CA GLN A 928 -10.26 19.32 -8.10
C GLN A 928 -9.23 18.17 -8.12
N GLY A 929 -7.95 18.45 -8.36
CA GLY A 929 -6.85 17.51 -8.14
C GLY A 929 -6.92 16.25 -9.02
N CYS A 930 -6.43 15.12 -8.52
CA CYS A 930 -6.50 13.85 -9.24
C CYS A 930 -7.92 13.28 -9.19
N GLY A 931 -8.43 12.74 -10.30
CA GLY A 931 -9.72 12.06 -10.30
C GLY A 931 -10.01 11.20 -11.52
N ILE A 932 -10.69 10.08 -11.26
CA ILE A 932 -11.18 9.12 -12.25
C ILE A 932 -12.65 9.42 -12.55
N TYR A 933 -12.97 9.64 -13.81
CA TYR A 933 -14.34 9.74 -14.32
C TYR A 933 -14.70 8.50 -15.14
N THR A 934 -15.81 7.85 -14.80
CA THR A 934 -16.42 6.77 -15.57
C THR A 934 -17.71 7.28 -16.20
N ASP A 935 -17.78 7.27 -17.53
CA ASP A 935 -19.03 7.60 -18.25
C ASP A 935 -20.06 6.44 -18.19
N ALA A 936 -21.32 6.73 -18.52
CA ALA A 936 -22.40 5.74 -18.53
C ALA A 936 -22.21 4.59 -19.55
N LYS A 937 -21.12 4.59 -20.34
CA LYS A 937 -20.73 3.51 -21.26
C LYS A 937 -19.55 2.70 -20.75
N GLY A 938 -19.02 3.00 -19.56
CA GLY A 938 -17.87 2.33 -18.96
C GLY A 938 -16.51 2.78 -19.46
N THR A 939 -16.41 3.90 -20.19
CA THR A 939 -15.10 4.51 -20.52
C THR A 939 -14.57 5.21 -19.28
N THR A 940 -13.37 4.83 -18.83
CA THR A 940 -12.70 5.48 -17.69
C THR A 940 -11.65 6.47 -18.17
N LYS A 941 -11.66 7.68 -17.62
CA LYS A 941 -10.67 8.74 -17.83
C LYS A 941 -10.05 9.14 -16.51
N GLU A 942 -8.74 9.02 -16.40
CA GLU A 942 -7.95 9.37 -15.23
C GLU A 942 -6.98 10.51 -15.57
N GLY A 943 -6.97 11.55 -14.74
CA GLY A 943 -6.18 12.76 -14.94
C GLY A 943 -6.49 13.85 -13.91
N LEU A 944 -6.07 15.08 -14.22
CA LEU A 944 -6.19 16.23 -13.32
C LEU A 944 -7.44 17.06 -13.59
N TRP A 945 -8.05 17.56 -12.51
CA TRP A 945 -9.26 18.38 -12.50
C TRP A 945 -8.98 19.71 -11.81
N SER A 946 -9.61 20.78 -12.31
CA SER A 946 -9.60 22.08 -11.64
C SER A 946 -10.94 22.77 -11.85
N ALA A 947 -11.63 23.11 -10.76
CA ALA A 947 -12.94 23.74 -10.76
C ALA A 947 -13.93 23.06 -11.73
N ASP A 948 -14.16 21.75 -11.53
CA ASP A 948 -15.01 20.88 -12.35
C ASP A 948 -14.60 20.65 -13.82
N ALA A 949 -13.53 21.31 -14.31
CA ALA A 949 -13.00 21.11 -15.65
C ALA A 949 -11.81 20.12 -15.67
N PRO A 950 -11.71 19.25 -16.69
CA PRO A 950 -10.50 18.44 -16.93
C PRO A 950 -9.36 19.35 -17.41
N MET A 951 -8.19 19.24 -16.78
CA MET A 951 -7.00 20.01 -17.14
C MET A 951 -6.32 19.46 -18.41
N ASN A 952 -5.57 20.32 -19.10
CA ASN A 952 -4.67 19.89 -20.17
C ASN A 952 -3.38 19.29 -19.57
N GLY A 953 -2.82 18.28 -20.21
CA GLY A 953 -1.66 17.52 -19.71
C GLY A 953 -1.82 16.03 -19.98
N GLU A 954 -1.08 15.19 -19.25
CA GLU A 954 -1.13 13.72 -19.37
C GLU A 954 -2.46 13.15 -18.87
N TRP A 955 -3.05 12.21 -19.61
CA TRP A 955 -4.25 11.45 -19.20
C TRP A 955 -4.12 9.97 -19.56
N HIS A 956 -4.74 9.13 -18.73
CA HIS A 956 -4.95 7.71 -19.00
C HIS A 956 -6.41 7.48 -19.36
N ILE A 957 -6.67 6.90 -20.53
CA ILE A 957 -8.03 6.65 -21.04
C ILE A 957 -8.16 5.18 -21.42
N LYS A 958 -9.09 4.47 -20.77
CA LYS A 958 -9.49 3.11 -21.15
C LYS A 958 -10.89 3.16 -21.75
N PHE A 959 -10.97 2.94 -23.06
CA PHE A 959 -12.21 2.98 -23.80
C PHE A 959 -13.05 1.73 -23.52
N SER A 960 -14.38 1.86 -23.52
CA SER A 960 -15.28 0.71 -23.35
C SER A 960 -15.20 -0.34 -24.47
N THR A 961 -14.51 -0.03 -25.57
CA THR A 961 -14.10 -0.99 -26.62
C THR A 961 -12.96 -1.91 -26.22
N GLY A 962 -12.31 -1.67 -25.07
CA GLY A 962 -11.11 -2.37 -24.59
C GLY A 962 -9.78 -1.72 -25.02
N SER A 963 -9.79 -0.75 -25.93
CA SER A 963 -8.58 -0.02 -26.32
C SER A 963 -8.09 0.91 -25.19
N SER A 964 -6.81 1.26 -25.19
CA SER A 964 -6.24 2.17 -24.18
C SER A 964 -5.32 3.22 -24.78
N TYR A 965 -5.38 4.43 -24.23
CA TYR A 965 -4.56 5.58 -24.60
C TYR A 965 -3.86 6.16 -23.37
N ASN A 966 -2.59 6.51 -23.51
CA ASN A 966 -1.78 7.17 -22.50
C ASN A 966 -1.00 8.31 -23.17
N GLY A 967 -1.18 9.55 -22.73
CA GLY A 967 -0.48 10.70 -23.30
C GLY A 967 -1.21 12.02 -23.08
N GLU A 968 -0.74 13.06 -23.74
CA GLU A 968 -1.26 14.42 -23.61
C GLU A 968 -2.73 14.54 -24.07
N CYS A 969 -3.49 15.40 -23.41
CA CYS A 969 -4.84 15.76 -23.79
C CYS A 969 -5.05 17.27 -23.73
N LEU A 970 -5.84 17.77 -24.70
CA LEU A 970 -6.29 19.15 -24.80
C LEU A 970 -7.83 19.15 -24.76
N ASN A 971 -8.41 19.81 -23.77
CA ASN A 971 -9.86 19.84 -23.51
C ASN A 971 -10.50 18.43 -23.44
N GLY A 972 -9.83 17.50 -22.75
CA GLY A 972 -10.33 16.13 -22.52
C GLY A 972 -10.33 15.18 -23.74
N LYS A 973 -9.52 15.49 -24.77
CA LYS A 973 -9.26 14.66 -25.96
C LYS A 973 -7.74 14.51 -26.20
N PRO A 974 -7.26 13.36 -26.73
CA PRO A 974 -5.87 13.17 -27.13
C PRO A 974 -5.30 14.32 -27.98
N HIS A 975 -4.11 14.79 -27.62
CA HIS A 975 -3.35 15.85 -28.27
C HIS A 975 -1.85 15.61 -27.99
N GLY A 976 -0.93 16.45 -28.45
CA GLY A 976 0.49 16.37 -28.07
C GLY A 976 1.12 15.01 -28.42
N GLN A 977 1.99 14.45 -27.57
CA GLN A 977 2.49 13.09 -27.72
C GLN A 977 1.62 12.07 -26.98
N GLY A 978 1.46 10.86 -27.54
CA GLY A 978 0.77 9.78 -26.85
C GLY A 978 0.83 8.41 -27.52
N VAL A 979 0.61 7.38 -26.72
CA VAL A 979 0.61 5.96 -27.11
C VAL A 979 -0.81 5.40 -27.02
N CYS A 980 -1.29 4.80 -28.12
CA CYS A 980 -2.55 4.06 -28.16
C CYS A 980 -2.29 2.58 -28.45
N LYS A 981 -2.79 1.70 -27.57
CA LYS A 981 -2.87 0.25 -27.80
C LYS A 981 -4.30 -0.09 -28.20
N TYR A 982 -4.47 -0.61 -29.41
CA TYR A 982 -5.76 -0.95 -30.00
C TYR A 982 -6.10 -2.44 -29.77
N THR A 983 -7.39 -2.79 -29.72
CA THR A 983 -7.84 -4.17 -29.45
C THR A 983 -7.61 -5.16 -30.59
N ASN A 984 -7.19 -4.70 -31.77
CA ASN A 984 -6.74 -5.56 -32.87
C ASN A 984 -5.25 -5.94 -32.76
N GLY A 985 -4.52 -5.43 -31.76
CA GLY A 985 -3.08 -5.66 -31.56
C GLY A 985 -2.16 -4.56 -32.11
N ASP A 986 -2.69 -3.57 -32.84
CA ASP A 986 -1.88 -2.44 -33.31
C ASP A 986 -1.44 -1.55 -32.12
N VAL A 987 -0.22 -1.01 -32.22
CA VAL A 987 0.33 -0.03 -31.27
C VAL A 987 0.83 1.19 -32.02
N TYR A 988 0.25 2.34 -31.73
CA TYR A 988 0.72 3.64 -32.24
C TYR A 988 1.38 4.45 -31.13
N SER A 989 2.53 5.05 -31.42
CA SER A 989 3.26 5.99 -30.55
C SER A 989 3.67 7.19 -31.38
N GLY A 990 3.13 8.37 -31.10
CA GLY A 990 3.42 9.57 -31.88
C GLY A 990 2.53 10.76 -31.52
N THR A 991 2.40 11.67 -32.48
CA THR A 991 1.71 12.94 -32.26
C THR A 991 0.18 12.81 -32.46
N TRP A 992 -0.59 13.54 -31.66
CA TRP A 992 -2.04 13.54 -31.67
C TRP A 992 -2.59 14.96 -31.77
N GLU A 993 -3.74 15.09 -32.40
CA GLU A 993 -4.39 16.37 -32.63
C GLU A 993 -5.91 16.19 -32.47
N HIS A 994 -6.46 16.70 -31.36
CA HIS A 994 -7.91 16.73 -31.09
C HIS A 994 -8.63 15.37 -31.13
N GLY A 995 -7.91 14.27 -30.89
CA GLY A 995 -8.42 12.90 -30.88
C GLY A 995 -7.99 12.04 -32.07
N VAL A 996 -7.18 12.54 -33.01
CA VAL A 996 -6.67 11.77 -34.17
C VAL A 996 -5.14 11.79 -34.23
N ARG A 997 -4.54 10.74 -34.82
CA ARG A 997 -3.10 10.66 -35.08
C ARG A 997 -2.71 11.69 -36.15
N SER A 998 -1.67 12.47 -35.88
CA SER A 998 -1.16 13.58 -36.71
C SER A 998 0.37 13.65 -36.57
N GLY A 999 1.06 14.54 -37.29
CA GLY A 999 2.51 14.76 -37.13
C GLY A 999 3.39 13.51 -37.28
N TRP A 1000 4.58 13.49 -36.66
CA TRP A 1000 5.44 12.29 -36.68
C TRP A 1000 4.93 11.21 -35.72
N GLY A 1001 5.08 9.94 -36.09
CA GLY A 1001 4.75 8.81 -35.23
C GLY A 1001 5.14 7.45 -35.82
N VAL A 1002 5.29 6.49 -34.92
CA VAL A 1002 5.56 5.07 -35.22
C VAL A 1002 4.29 4.27 -35.00
N CYS A 1003 3.92 3.41 -35.96
CA CYS A 1003 2.90 2.38 -35.77
C CYS A 1003 3.54 1.01 -35.99
N VAL A 1004 3.44 0.16 -34.97
CA VAL A 1004 3.68 -1.28 -35.10
C VAL A 1004 2.31 -1.92 -35.35
N PHE A 1005 2.19 -2.62 -36.48
CA PHE A 1005 0.96 -3.29 -36.87
C PHE A 1005 0.94 -4.72 -36.35
N ALA A 1006 -0.26 -5.26 -36.10
CA ALA A 1006 -0.44 -6.63 -35.57
C ALA A 1006 0.11 -7.75 -36.48
N ASN A 1007 0.52 -7.44 -37.72
CA ASN A 1007 1.17 -8.37 -38.65
C ASN A 1007 2.72 -8.35 -38.57
N GLY A 1008 3.31 -7.49 -37.73
CA GLY A 1008 4.76 -7.33 -37.57
C GLY A 1008 5.41 -6.28 -38.49
N ASP A 1009 4.64 -5.60 -39.35
CA ASP A 1009 5.16 -4.45 -40.11
C ASP A 1009 5.28 -3.22 -39.20
N VAL A 1010 6.27 -2.36 -39.45
CA VAL A 1010 6.53 -1.14 -38.70
C VAL A 1010 6.60 0.05 -39.65
N PHE A 1011 5.72 1.04 -39.47
CA PHE A 1011 5.82 2.34 -40.15
C PHE A 1011 6.28 3.41 -39.18
N GLU A 1012 7.40 4.07 -39.48
CA GLU A 1012 7.85 5.31 -38.84
C GLU A 1012 7.75 6.47 -39.83
N GLY A 1013 7.05 7.55 -39.51
CA GLY A 1013 6.98 8.71 -40.40
C GLY A 1013 5.88 9.70 -40.05
N GLU A 1014 5.51 10.52 -41.03
CA GLU A 1014 4.43 11.50 -40.93
C GLU A 1014 3.03 10.86 -41.07
N TRP A 1015 2.10 11.36 -40.25
CA TRP A 1015 0.69 10.99 -40.18
C TRP A 1015 -0.20 12.24 -40.32
N THR A 1016 -1.38 12.05 -40.89
CA THR A 1016 -2.40 13.09 -41.01
C THR A 1016 -3.78 12.45 -40.82
N SER A 1017 -4.56 12.96 -39.87
CA SER A 1017 -5.95 12.55 -39.64
C SER A 1017 -6.18 11.02 -39.56
N ASN A 1018 -5.40 10.33 -38.73
CA ASN A 1018 -5.34 8.86 -38.58
C ASN A 1018 -4.73 8.04 -39.73
N HIS A 1019 -4.26 8.67 -40.81
CA HIS A 1019 -3.63 7.97 -41.95
C HIS A 1019 -2.14 8.30 -42.08
N VAL A 1020 -1.38 7.42 -42.72
CA VAL A 1020 0.00 7.72 -43.15
C VAL A 1020 -0.04 8.86 -44.19
N SER A 1021 0.86 9.83 -44.07
CA SER A 1021 0.93 10.98 -44.97
C SER A 1021 1.41 10.57 -46.36
N LEU A 1022 0.55 10.70 -47.37
CA LEU A 1022 0.85 10.38 -48.78
C LEU A 1022 1.91 11.29 -49.44
N HIS A 1023 2.33 12.37 -48.75
CA HIS A 1023 3.31 13.35 -49.22
C HIS A 1023 4.42 13.63 -48.19
N GLY A 1024 4.37 12.94 -47.04
CA GLY A 1024 5.29 13.11 -45.93
C GLY A 1024 6.46 12.13 -46.00
N LYS A 1025 7.46 12.36 -45.14
CA LYS A 1025 8.60 11.45 -45.03
C LYS A 1025 8.29 10.28 -44.10
N GLY A 1026 8.86 9.11 -44.40
CA GLY A 1026 8.72 7.93 -43.55
C GLY A 1026 9.44 6.71 -44.07
N THR A 1027 9.36 5.62 -43.31
CA THR A 1027 9.96 4.32 -43.61
C THR A 1027 8.99 3.22 -43.18
N LEU A 1028 8.58 2.37 -44.13
CA LEU A 1028 7.90 1.12 -43.84
C LEU A 1028 8.94 -0.01 -43.83
N THR A 1029 9.19 -0.58 -42.66
CA THR A 1029 9.93 -1.82 -42.52
C THR A 1029 8.93 -2.97 -42.46
N LEU A 1030 8.94 -3.83 -43.49
CA LEU A 1030 8.12 -5.03 -43.50
C LEU A 1030 8.68 -6.08 -42.54
N ALA A 1031 7.84 -6.96 -42.02
CA ALA A 1031 8.20 -8.04 -41.09
C ALA A 1031 9.31 -9.00 -41.62
N ASN A 1032 9.58 -8.97 -42.93
CA ASN A 1032 10.66 -9.72 -43.58
C ASN A 1032 12.02 -8.99 -43.65
N GLY A 1033 12.13 -7.79 -43.05
CA GLY A 1033 13.32 -6.94 -43.08
C GLY A 1033 13.46 -6.06 -44.32
N THR A 1034 12.49 -6.03 -45.24
CA THR A 1034 12.51 -5.14 -46.41
C THR A 1034 12.13 -3.72 -45.99
N VAL A 1035 13.00 -2.76 -46.27
CA VAL A 1035 12.85 -1.35 -45.90
C VAL A 1035 12.42 -0.53 -47.11
N HIS A 1036 11.22 0.05 -47.06
CA HIS A 1036 10.69 0.99 -48.05
C HIS A 1036 10.76 2.41 -47.48
N ALA A 1037 11.74 3.19 -47.93
CA ALA A 1037 11.85 4.61 -47.58
C ALA A 1037 10.97 5.46 -48.49
N TYR A 1038 10.12 6.29 -47.87
CA TYR A 1038 9.31 7.31 -48.52
C TYR A 1038 10.04 8.65 -48.37
N ALA A 1039 10.70 9.06 -49.46
CA ALA A 1039 11.34 10.36 -49.62
C ALA A 1039 10.61 11.17 -50.71
N GLN A 1040 10.81 12.49 -50.68
CA GLN A 1040 10.40 13.41 -51.75
C GLN A 1040 11.39 13.37 -52.92
#